data_AF-A0A956GCJ5-F1
#
_entry.id   AF-A0A956GCJ5-F1
#
_cell.length_a   1.000
_cell.length_b   1.000
_cell.length_c   1.000
_cell.angle_alpha   90.00
_cell.angle_beta   90.00
_cell.angle_gamma   90.00
#
_symmetry.space_group_name_H-M   'P 1'
#
loop_
_entity.id
_entity.type
_entity.pdbx_description
1 polymer ?
#
loop_
_entity_poly.entity_id
_entity_poly.type
_entity_poly.pdbx_seq_one_letter_code
_entity_poly.pdbx_strand_id
1 'polypeptide(L)'
;MRRTIATITLALIALSASSASAQGTARPDVQLGGQCTSDVQCVAGAICQAGTCQRVQRHINLLYLVYRSEDRRFLELFGLYWHRRGRRRGFRVLFPFYWQSWSKGRKNHARVIAPFFVDVKRGAHRTFVVPPVQVTRNATQRSVNVWPLFFFRKEKLASGAWGSRTALLPLLWRRQHPRGSSTTLPLLLSHYSHDVERQRSNLWLFGLFHRATSPRRTSTALLPLFYHRRRTDPHGQWRSSFSWIFPTQLISRRPGRLAYGSIVPPLLYLRTRQRADWLSLVPPLRVHYRKGRELAVDLPLLFHLRRDSEKQMFSVGPFVSYRDATFRRTALLPLFYWGERHDGSERQLAILPFLWQHREGEERLAVVPPLLSYVARGPSSSRGLLFGAVHWRREPGYLRYGVMPLFYRRVRDDGAGARRSLTWVAPLSLFWRTPDERRALIFPLLYHRSSVADGSTTALLTPPFYYRRRPDGSRNLMLPPVVFYGRDPAAGTRHLLAVPLLFHWRDHDSSTTIAPPVFYHRHATGYHAGVFPLLWRGRRGSRSHLVVAPLFWRFRNGAAQTHTTVVVPGWYRRGVDGYNAGLFPVLFAGREGKRSHFVVAPLFWRFREADGASTTVFGPAYLHRHSQGWHGAIAPLLFAGRRGRSRHLAVVPLLWHFSDARRSTTIVPPAWYRRREHGYSAGAFPILWLGRQRQRRHLVVFPALWHFSRPGRSTTVVPPAWLHRHRRGYSAGVFPLLFAGRKNDRRHLVVAPLLWHFASARSSTTVVAPGWYHRHARGWAAGLFPLVYAGRQRESRYAVVAPLFWRFSNPQSHTTVVLPGWYARDRQGYNAGLFPLLFVGRRRQRRHAVLFPLLWRFSRPGRSTTVVLPGWYARRRAGYNAGLFPLIYVGRDGPERHAVLAPIFWRFADRDRSTTVVGNVYYRRTPTHRSFGVVPLLFHERSPRRKATLLVPLFYHQRDRDGSMAFATPAFGWSLSRGSRTVYALSYVHHRSEHSEVDTLIPLFYRAHDRRTGTTTTVAGPYLSRTSPTERFHSVVPLLFNWRDADSRTTVLPLFYNHSARSGRHATVVFPLFWHFGGARRSSTVAFPLYWDFARGNRRSRVLFPIYWDFARGRRRTVVVANVLYRKLATPGTYDFHVIPLLRVARKRPGDLKLAFLGGMFGYERIGRNRRLKLLFIPVPLKPL
;
A
#
# COMPACT_ATOMS: atom_id res chain seq x y z
N MET A 1 9.72 17.71 20.40
CA MET A 1 10.74 17.18 19.45
C MET A 1 11.04 15.75 19.88
N ARG A 2 11.11 14.80 18.94
CA ARG A 2 11.22 13.33 19.16
C ARG A 2 10.05 12.66 19.88
N ARG A 3 8.94 12.41 19.16
CA ARG A 3 7.95 11.34 19.42
C ARG A 3 6.85 11.42 18.34
N THR A 4 7.24 11.27 17.08
CA THR A 4 6.31 11.31 15.94
C THR A 4 7.02 10.61 14.80
N ILE A 5 6.83 9.30 14.67
CA ILE A 5 7.10 8.46 13.47
C ILE A 5 6.74 6.98 13.76
N ALA A 6 6.57 6.55 15.02
CA ALA A 6 6.12 5.19 15.35
C ALA A 6 4.58 4.98 15.31
N THR A 7 3.78 6.03 15.11
CA THR A 7 2.31 5.96 15.24
C THR A 7 1.56 5.72 13.92
N ILE A 8 2.25 5.63 12.79
CA ILE A 8 1.60 5.53 11.47
C ILE A 8 1.45 4.08 10.98
N THR A 9 2.25 3.14 11.50
CA THR A 9 2.24 1.74 11.01
C THR A 9 1.25 0.83 11.74
N LEU A 10 0.79 1.18 12.96
CA LEU A 10 -0.16 0.37 13.74
C LEU A 10 -1.64 0.76 13.58
N ALA A 11 -1.95 1.92 12.98
CA ALA A 11 -3.32 2.37 12.77
C ALA A 11 -4.01 1.75 11.53
N LEU A 12 -3.24 1.10 10.64
CA LEU A 12 -3.76 0.45 9.43
C LEU A 12 -4.09 -1.04 9.60
N ILE A 13 -3.64 -1.67 10.69
CA ILE A 13 -3.91 -3.09 10.98
C ILE A 13 -5.09 -3.27 11.97
N ALA A 14 -5.45 -2.24 12.74
CA ALA A 14 -6.53 -2.31 13.74
C ALA A 14 -7.93 -1.89 13.23
N LEU A 15 -8.07 -1.45 11.97
CA LEU A 15 -9.36 -1.03 11.39
C LEU A 15 -10.05 -2.11 10.54
N SER A 16 -9.47 -3.31 10.43
CA SER A 16 -10.04 -4.45 9.70
C SER A 16 -10.66 -5.55 10.60
N ALA A 17 -10.69 -5.36 11.92
CA ALA A 17 -11.24 -6.35 12.85
C ALA A 17 -12.28 -5.74 13.80
N SER A 18 -13.43 -5.27 13.28
CA SER A 18 -14.61 -4.95 14.10
C SER A 18 -15.89 -4.94 13.27
N SER A 19 -16.29 -6.11 12.79
CA SER A 19 -17.70 -6.40 12.52
C SER A 19 -17.94 -7.91 12.50
N ALA A 20 -18.30 -8.47 13.67
CA ALA A 20 -19.35 -9.48 13.84
C ALA A 20 -19.09 -10.34 15.09
N SER A 21 -19.60 -9.89 16.23
CA SER A 21 -20.16 -10.79 17.24
C SER A 21 -21.28 -10.05 17.97
N ALA A 22 -22.37 -9.79 17.25
CA ALA A 22 -23.64 -9.49 17.88
C ALA A 22 -24.50 -10.74 17.70
N GLN A 23 -24.65 -11.51 18.76
CA GLN A 23 -25.75 -12.46 18.91
C GLN A 23 -27.04 -11.65 18.78
N GLY A 24 -27.66 -11.70 17.60
CA GLY A 24 -28.96 -11.14 17.31
C GLY A 24 -29.90 -12.29 17.04
N THR A 25 -30.89 -12.45 17.91
CA THR A 25 -32.05 -13.30 17.74
C THR A 25 -32.60 -13.21 16.31
N ALA A 26 -32.84 -14.37 15.69
CA ALA A 26 -33.37 -14.47 14.34
C ALA A 26 -34.69 -13.69 14.22
N ARG A 27 -34.64 -12.55 13.54
CA ARG A 27 -35.86 -11.87 13.05
C ARG A 27 -36.26 -12.51 11.72
N PRO A 28 -37.57 -12.67 11.44
CA PRO A 28 -38.02 -13.24 10.18
C PRO A 28 -37.60 -12.35 9.01
N ASP A 29 -37.06 -12.97 7.95
CA ASP A 29 -36.58 -12.29 6.75
C ASP A 29 -37.71 -11.51 6.06
N VAL A 30 -37.45 -10.26 5.67
CA VAL A 30 -38.39 -9.42 4.93
C VAL A 30 -38.50 -9.93 3.49
N GLN A 31 -39.70 -10.37 3.11
CA GLN A 31 -40.06 -10.86 1.79
C GLN A 31 -39.81 -9.81 0.69
N LEU A 32 -39.70 -10.26 -0.56
CA LEU A 32 -39.58 -9.38 -1.73
C LEU A 32 -40.72 -8.33 -1.73
N GLY A 33 -40.37 -7.06 -1.91
CA GLY A 33 -41.30 -5.92 -1.84
C GLY A 33 -41.48 -5.30 -0.45
N GLY A 34 -41.05 -5.97 0.63
CA GLY A 34 -41.17 -5.44 1.99
C GLY A 34 -40.18 -4.32 2.31
N GLN A 35 -40.53 -3.45 3.27
CA GLN A 35 -39.68 -2.33 3.65
C GLN A 35 -38.42 -2.79 4.39
N CYS A 36 -37.28 -2.24 3.98
CA CYS A 36 -35.97 -2.61 4.51
C CYS A 36 -35.10 -1.38 4.75
N THR A 37 -34.11 -1.54 5.62
CA THR A 37 -33.08 -0.53 5.88
C THR A 37 -31.66 -1.01 5.58
N SER A 38 -31.47 -2.33 5.52
CA SER A 38 -30.19 -2.98 5.17
C SER A 38 -30.41 -4.29 4.43
N ASP A 39 -29.41 -4.72 3.66
CA ASP A 39 -29.47 -5.93 2.83
C ASP A 39 -29.63 -7.22 3.65
N VAL A 40 -29.17 -7.21 4.90
CA VAL A 40 -29.26 -8.35 5.83
C VAL A 40 -30.70 -8.64 6.27
N GLN A 41 -31.62 -7.69 6.07
CA GLN A 41 -33.04 -7.86 6.42
C GLN A 41 -33.85 -8.54 5.31
N CYS A 42 -33.30 -8.70 4.11
CA CYS A 42 -34.02 -9.23 2.96
C CYS A 42 -33.82 -10.74 2.80
N VAL A 43 -34.86 -11.43 2.30
CA VAL A 43 -34.79 -12.86 1.95
C VAL A 43 -33.65 -13.17 0.96
N ALA A 44 -33.13 -14.40 1.02
CA ALA A 44 -32.00 -14.82 0.20
C ALA A 44 -32.24 -14.56 -1.32
N GLY A 45 -31.31 -13.83 -1.95
CA GLY A 45 -31.42 -13.43 -3.36
C GLY A 45 -32.05 -12.05 -3.59
N ALA A 46 -32.35 -11.30 -2.52
CA ALA A 46 -32.81 -9.91 -2.57
C ALA A 46 -31.86 -8.96 -1.82
N ILE A 47 -31.84 -7.68 -2.23
CA ILE A 47 -31.08 -6.60 -1.58
C ILE A 47 -32.01 -5.43 -1.25
N CYS A 48 -31.62 -4.59 -0.31
CA CYS A 48 -32.41 -3.46 0.11
C CYS A 48 -32.20 -2.26 -0.82
N GLN A 49 -33.06 -2.13 -1.81
CA GLN A 49 -32.99 -1.07 -2.82
C GLN A 49 -34.15 -0.08 -2.65
N ALA A 50 -33.80 1.20 -2.50
CA ALA A 50 -34.76 2.29 -2.25
C ALA A 50 -35.65 2.10 -1.01
N GLY A 51 -35.18 1.34 -0.02
CA GLY A 51 -35.96 1.04 1.19
C GLY A 51 -36.94 -0.12 1.03
N THR A 52 -36.83 -0.90 -0.05
CA THR A 52 -37.63 -2.11 -0.31
C THR A 52 -36.74 -3.28 -0.72
N CYS A 53 -37.06 -4.50 -0.29
CA CYS A 53 -36.31 -5.69 -0.67
C CYS A 53 -36.60 -6.05 -2.13
N GLN A 54 -35.61 -5.91 -3.02
CA GLN A 54 -35.74 -6.20 -4.46
C GLN A 54 -34.80 -7.33 -4.88
N ARG A 55 -35.24 -8.15 -5.85
CA ARG A 55 -34.46 -9.29 -6.36
C ARG A 55 -33.24 -8.80 -7.14
N VAL A 56 -32.10 -9.44 -6.95
CA VAL A 56 -30.86 -9.08 -7.66
C VAL A 56 -31.03 -9.45 -9.14
N GLN A 57 -31.36 -8.47 -9.98
CA GLN A 57 -31.41 -8.63 -11.43
C GLN A 57 -29.98 -8.57 -12.00
N ARG A 58 -29.55 -9.63 -12.69
CA ARG A 58 -28.23 -9.70 -13.35
C ARG A 58 -28.13 -8.61 -14.43
N HIS A 59 -27.45 -7.51 -14.12
CA HIS A 59 -26.86 -6.63 -15.12
C HIS A 59 -25.33 -6.67 -15.02
N ILE A 60 -24.72 -6.84 -16.19
CA ILE A 60 -23.31 -7.07 -16.47
C ILE A 60 -22.44 -5.96 -15.85
N ASN A 61 -21.52 -6.34 -14.96
CA ASN A 61 -20.34 -5.56 -14.62
C ASN A 61 -19.17 -6.54 -14.48
N LEU A 62 -18.17 -6.38 -15.35
CA LEU A 62 -17.07 -7.31 -15.62
C LEU A 62 -16.04 -7.53 -14.48
N LEU A 63 -16.38 -7.23 -13.21
CA LEU A 63 -15.40 -7.22 -12.10
C LEU A 63 -15.90 -7.75 -10.74
N TYR A 64 -16.84 -8.71 -10.72
CA TYR A 64 -17.16 -9.44 -9.47
C TYR A 64 -17.38 -10.94 -9.69
N LEU A 65 -16.52 -11.76 -9.08
CA LEU A 65 -16.76 -13.18 -8.80
C LEU A 65 -17.25 -13.30 -7.35
N VAL A 66 -18.47 -13.79 -7.16
CA VAL A 66 -19.06 -14.11 -5.86
C VAL A 66 -19.42 -15.60 -5.85
N TYR A 67 -18.91 -16.34 -4.87
CA TYR A 67 -19.41 -17.68 -4.52
C TYR A 67 -20.13 -17.59 -3.17
N ARG A 68 -21.23 -18.33 -3.03
CA ARG A 68 -22.01 -18.44 -1.78
C ARG A 68 -21.54 -19.70 -1.05
N SER A 69 -20.91 -19.54 0.12
CA SER A 69 -20.71 -20.65 1.06
C SER A 69 -22.03 -20.94 1.81
N GLU A 70 -22.23 -22.19 2.24
CA GLU A 70 -23.44 -22.69 2.90
C GLU A 70 -23.84 -21.87 4.14
N ASP A 71 -22.90 -21.19 4.81
CA ASP A 71 -23.13 -20.38 6.02
C ASP A 71 -23.73 -18.97 5.78
N ARG A 72 -24.35 -18.73 4.62
CA ARG A 72 -25.00 -17.44 4.26
C ARG A 72 -24.08 -16.20 4.33
N ARG A 73 -22.76 -16.35 4.26
CA ARG A 73 -21.79 -15.24 4.16
C ARG A 73 -21.29 -15.08 2.72
N PHE A 74 -21.25 -13.83 2.24
CA PHE A 74 -20.57 -13.47 1.00
C PHE A 74 -19.06 -13.53 1.22
N LEU A 75 -18.34 -14.35 0.46
CA LEU A 75 -16.87 -14.39 0.47
C LEU A 75 -16.36 -13.69 -0.79
N GLU A 76 -15.81 -12.49 -0.58
CA GLU A 76 -15.11 -11.73 -1.62
C GLU A 76 -13.74 -12.36 -1.87
N LEU A 77 -13.51 -12.93 -3.06
CA LEU A 77 -12.25 -13.65 -3.35
C LEU A 77 -11.01 -12.72 -3.38
N PHE A 78 -11.19 -11.39 -3.46
CA PHE A 78 -10.06 -10.46 -3.60
C PHE A 78 -10.14 -9.14 -2.82
N GLY A 79 -11.22 -8.83 -2.08
CA GLY A 79 -11.28 -7.59 -1.26
C GLY A 79 -10.88 -6.32 -2.02
N LEU A 80 -11.18 -6.21 -3.32
CA LEU A 80 -10.74 -5.06 -4.12
C LEU A 80 -11.76 -3.93 -4.08
N TYR A 81 -12.98 -4.12 -3.57
CA TYR A 81 -13.98 -3.06 -3.57
C TYR A 81 -14.91 -3.09 -2.36
N TRP A 82 -15.04 -1.96 -1.66
CA TRP A 82 -16.04 -1.74 -0.63
C TRP A 82 -16.82 -0.47 -0.89
N HIS A 83 -18.14 -0.52 -0.77
CA HIS A 83 -18.96 0.67 -0.97
C HIS A 83 -20.14 0.69 -0.01
N ARG A 84 -20.26 1.79 0.73
CA ARG A 84 -21.41 2.07 1.59
C ARG A 84 -22.11 3.31 1.05
N ARG A 85 -23.21 3.08 0.33
CA ARG A 85 -24.11 4.13 -0.16
C ARG A 85 -24.92 4.65 1.03
N GLY A 86 -24.63 5.86 1.49
CA GLY A 86 -25.40 6.52 2.54
C GLY A 86 -25.68 7.98 2.23
N ARG A 87 -26.94 8.41 2.41
CA ARG A 87 -27.41 9.79 2.17
C ARG A 87 -26.70 10.85 3.03
N ARG A 88 -26.19 10.47 4.21
CA ARG A 88 -25.52 11.39 5.18
C ARG A 88 -24.02 11.12 5.37
N ARG A 89 -23.60 9.85 5.30
CA ARG A 89 -22.20 9.40 5.35
C ARG A 89 -22.07 8.23 4.40
N GLY A 90 -21.04 8.26 3.55
CA GLY A 90 -20.77 7.16 2.63
C GLY A 90 -19.28 7.07 2.34
N PHE A 91 -18.88 5.89 1.85
CA PHE A 91 -17.54 5.65 1.37
C PHE A 91 -17.58 4.73 0.15
N ARG A 92 -16.57 4.88 -0.70
CA ARG A 92 -16.28 4.00 -1.82
C ARG A 92 -14.79 3.71 -1.81
N VAL A 93 -14.42 2.45 -1.87
CA VAL A 93 -13.05 1.97 -1.87
C VAL A 93 -12.94 0.99 -3.03
N LEU A 94 -11.95 1.19 -3.90
CA LEU A 94 -11.45 0.23 -4.86
C LEU A 94 -9.96 0.02 -4.51
N PHE A 95 -9.65 -0.94 -3.63
CA PHE A 95 -8.30 -1.18 -3.16
C PHE A 95 -7.43 -1.77 -4.28
N PRO A 96 -6.16 -1.37 -4.42
CA PRO A 96 -5.43 -0.32 -3.70
C PRO A 96 -5.43 1.03 -4.44
N PHE A 97 -6.36 1.30 -5.35
CA PHE A 97 -6.24 2.45 -6.26
C PHE A 97 -7.12 3.65 -5.92
N TYR A 98 -8.26 3.45 -5.26
CA TYR A 98 -9.24 4.52 -5.05
C TYR A 98 -9.90 4.45 -3.68
N TRP A 99 -9.93 5.56 -2.96
CA TRP A 99 -10.73 5.71 -1.73
C TRP A 99 -11.40 7.07 -1.74
N GLN A 100 -12.70 7.07 -1.50
CA GLN A 100 -13.49 8.28 -1.40
C GLN A 100 -14.40 8.17 -0.18
N SER A 101 -14.37 9.18 0.68
CA SER A 101 -15.32 9.30 1.79
C SER A 101 -15.89 10.71 1.86
N TRP A 102 -17.16 10.82 2.24
CA TRP A 102 -17.86 12.10 2.33
C TRP A 102 -18.79 12.16 3.55
N SER A 103 -18.88 13.36 4.14
CA SER A 103 -19.82 13.68 5.22
C SER A 103 -20.31 15.13 5.08
N LYS A 104 -21.61 15.30 4.83
CA LYS A 104 -22.24 16.63 4.59
C LYS A 104 -22.22 17.55 5.83
N GLY A 105 -22.00 17.01 7.04
CA GLY A 105 -22.12 17.77 8.30
C GLY A 105 -20.84 18.43 8.83
N ARG A 106 -19.65 18.18 8.24
CA ARG A 106 -18.38 18.79 8.70
C ARG A 106 -17.50 19.37 7.57
N LYS A 107 -18.02 19.47 6.33
CA LYS A 107 -17.25 19.77 5.10
C LYS A 107 -15.98 18.88 4.98
N ASN A 108 -16.06 17.64 5.48
CA ASN A 108 -14.96 16.68 5.45
C ASN A 108 -15.11 15.79 4.22
N HIS A 109 -14.13 15.84 3.35
CA HIS A 109 -13.99 14.91 2.23
C HIS A 109 -12.57 14.40 2.18
N ALA A 110 -12.42 13.13 1.84
CA ALA A 110 -11.14 12.53 1.52
C ALA A 110 -11.29 11.81 0.18
N ARG A 111 -10.43 12.16 -0.77
CA ARG A 111 -10.30 11.49 -2.06
C ARG A 111 -8.84 11.09 -2.24
N VAL A 112 -8.63 9.81 -2.44
CA VAL A 112 -7.32 9.19 -2.66
C VAL A 112 -7.41 8.41 -3.97
N ILE A 113 -6.51 8.70 -4.89
CA ILE A 113 -6.26 7.92 -6.10
C ILE A 113 -4.79 7.51 -6.02
N ALA A 114 -4.49 6.34 -5.46
CA ALA A 114 -3.10 5.96 -5.24
C ALA A 114 -2.43 5.43 -6.52
N PRO A 115 -1.12 5.69 -6.72
CA PRO A 115 -0.26 6.53 -5.89
C PRO A 115 -0.38 8.04 -6.17
N PHE A 116 -1.11 8.45 -7.21
CA PHE A 116 -0.96 9.77 -7.86
C PHE A 116 -1.60 10.97 -7.17
N PHE A 117 -2.61 10.79 -6.31
CA PHE A 117 -3.43 11.90 -5.84
C PHE A 117 -4.02 11.68 -4.45
N VAL A 118 -3.89 12.66 -3.57
CA VAL A 118 -4.54 12.71 -2.26
C VAL A 118 -5.07 14.12 -2.02
N ASP A 119 -6.38 14.28 -1.86
CA ASP A 119 -7.00 15.53 -1.38
C ASP A 119 -7.83 15.20 -0.14
N VAL A 120 -7.37 15.72 1.00
CA VAL A 120 -8.02 15.52 2.30
C VAL A 120 -8.31 16.89 2.90
N LYS A 121 -9.60 17.16 3.10
CA LYS A 121 -10.08 18.34 3.81
C LYS A 121 -10.74 17.91 5.11
N ARG A 122 -10.24 18.46 6.22
CA ARG A 122 -10.81 18.28 7.57
C ARG A 122 -10.92 19.65 8.23
N GLY A 123 -12.10 20.27 8.17
CA GLY A 123 -12.29 21.65 8.67
C GLY A 123 -11.43 22.67 7.92
N ALA A 124 -10.64 23.47 8.66
CA ALA A 124 -9.70 24.46 8.12
C ALA A 124 -8.36 23.86 7.65
N HIS A 125 -8.13 22.57 7.95
CA HIS A 125 -6.93 21.85 7.53
C HIS A 125 -7.15 21.21 6.15
N ARG A 126 -6.28 21.53 5.20
CA ARG A 126 -6.28 20.91 3.88
C ARG A 126 -4.89 20.36 3.58
N THR A 127 -4.85 19.09 3.16
CA THR A 127 -3.64 18.44 2.66
C THR A 127 -3.91 17.98 1.24
N PHE A 128 -3.03 18.39 0.34
CA PHE A 128 -3.06 18.08 -1.08
C PHE A 128 -1.73 17.41 -1.44
N VAL A 129 -1.78 16.24 -2.06
CA VAL A 129 -0.59 15.49 -2.50
C VAL A 129 -0.79 15.08 -3.95
N VAL A 130 0.19 15.43 -4.78
CA VAL A 130 0.37 14.93 -6.14
C VAL A 130 1.86 14.60 -6.22
N PRO A 131 2.28 13.32 -6.07
CA PRO A 131 3.69 12.99 -5.97
C PRO A 131 4.51 13.59 -7.12
N PRO A 132 5.68 14.18 -6.83
CA PRO A 132 6.35 14.24 -5.52
C PRO A 132 5.89 15.39 -4.59
N VAL A 133 4.94 16.22 -5.00
CA VAL A 133 4.54 17.46 -4.32
C VAL A 133 3.47 17.22 -3.25
N GLN A 134 3.69 17.77 -2.06
CA GLN A 134 2.75 17.80 -0.95
C GLN A 134 2.59 19.24 -0.44
N VAL A 135 1.36 19.74 -0.44
CA VAL A 135 0.99 21.04 0.10
C VAL A 135 0.06 20.86 1.29
N THR A 136 0.42 21.45 2.43
CA THR A 136 -0.45 21.47 3.62
C THR A 136 -0.71 22.92 4.04
N ARG A 137 -1.98 23.25 4.25
CA ARG A 137 -2.41 24.59 4.69
C ARG A 137 -3.35 24.48 5.90
N ASN A 138 -3.03 25.26 6.93
CA ASN A 138 -3.82 25.46 8.15
C ASN A 138 -3.69 26.92 8.62
N ALA A 139 -4.43 27.32 9.65
CA ALA A 139 -4.42 28.66 10.24
C ALA A 139 -3.05 29.06 10.84
N THR A 140 -2.29 28.10 11.37
CA THR A 140 -1.00 28.33 12.05
C THR A 140 0.21 27.83 11.26
N GLN A 141 -0.01 27.13 10.15
CA GLN A 141 1.05 26.45 9.39
C GLN A 141 0.77 26.45 7.88
N ARG A 142 1.81 26.76 7.10
CA ARG A 142 1.85 26.55 5.65
C ARG A 142 3.10 25.75 5.31
N SER A 143 2.95 24.66 4.57
CA SER A 143 4.11 23.87 4.13
C SER A 143 3.97 23.36 2.71
N VAL A 144 5.09 23.33 1.99
CA VAL A 144 5.27 22.80 0.64
C VAL A 144 6.46 21.85 0.69
N ASN A 145 6.23 20.58 0.39
CA ASN A 145 7.27 19.54 0.32
C ASN A 145 7.31 18.97 -1.09
N VAL A 146 8.50 18.76 -1.65
CA VAL A 146 8.74 18.02 -2.90
C VAL A 146 9.64 16.84 -2.52
N TRP A 147 9.04 15.69 -2.24
CA TRP A 147 9.75 14.53 -1.70
C TRP A 147 10.71 13.90 -2.74
N PRO A 148 11.92 13.45 -2.33
CA PRO A 148 12.57 13.62 -1.02
C PRO A 148 13.47 14.87 -0.93
N LEU A 149 13.45 15.76 -1.93
CA LEU A 149 14.48 16.78 -2.14
C LEU A 149 14.23 18.09 -1.39
N PHE A 150 13.00 18.60 -1.34
CA PHE A 150 12.72 19.94 -0.82
C PHE A 150 11.62 19.94 0.25
N PHE A 151 11.83 20.68 1.34
CA PHE A 151 10.86 20.85 2.42
C PHE A 151 10.84 22.30 2.85
N PHE A 152 9.70 22.96 2.72
CA PHE A 152 9.47 24.30 3.23
C PHE A 152 8.29 24.31 4.19
N ARG A 153 8.48 24.84 5.38
CA ARG A 153 7.44 25.02 6.39
C ARG A 153 7.54 26.39 7.03
N LYS A 154 6.45 27.15 6.98
CA LYS A 154 6.23 28.39 7.71
C LYS A 154 5.24 28.15 8.84
N GLU A 155 5.59 28.52 10.06
CA GLU A 155 4.81 28.26 11.27
C GLU A 155 4.70 29.53 12.11
N LYS A 156 3.49 29.83 12.59
CA LYS A 156 3.23 31.00 13.43
C LYS A 156 3.56 30.65 14.88
N LEU A 157 4.42 31.45 15.52
CA LEU A 157 4.88 31.23 16.89
C LEU A 157 3.89 31.81 17.90
N ALA A 158 4.03 31.42 19.17
CA ALA A 158 3.21 31.93 20.28
C ALA A 158 3.33 33.46 20.45
N SER A 159 4.44 34.06 20.03
CA SER A 159 4.67 35.51 20.01
C SER A 159 4.01 36.24 18.84
N GLY A 160 3.26 35.56 17.97
CA GLY A 160 2.62 36.14 16.79
C GLY A 160 3.50 36.25 15.54
N ALA A 161 4.83 36.22 15.71
CA ALA A 161 5.81 36.24 14.62
C ALA A 161 5.89 34.91 13.84
N TRP A 162 6.34 34.96 12.59
CA TRP A 162 6.48 33.77 11.75
C TRP A 162 7.91 33.22 11.77
N GLY A 163 8.05 31.91 11.99
CA GLY A 163 9.30 31.17 11.76
C GLY A 163 9.24 30.38 10.46
N SER A 164 10.40 30.10 9.86
CA SER A 164 10.51 29.25 8.68
C SER A 164 11.54 28.13 8.87
N ARG A 165 11.30 27.01 8.20
CA ARG A 165 12.24 25.89 8.07
C ARG A 165 12.28 25.50 6.60
N THR A 166 13.48 25.48 6.04
CA THR A 166 13.75 25.10 4.65
C THR A 166 14.79 24.00 4.65
N ALA A 167 14.55 22.91 3.95
CA ALA A 167 15.55 21.88 3.72
C ALA A 167 15.59 21.52 2.24
N LEU A 168 16.80 21.40 1.69
CA LEU A 168 17.10 20.84 0.37
C LEU A 168 18.00 19.62 0.61
N LEU A 169 17.43 18.43 0.79
CA LEU A 169 18.19 17.24 1.18
C LEU A 169 18.98 16.65 0.00
N PRO A 170 20.20 16.12 0.23
CA PRO A 170 20.97 16.15 1.50
C PRO A 170 21.83 17.43 1.68
N LEU A 171 21.67 18.43 0.83
CA LEU A 171 22.56 19.59 0.69
C LEU A 171 22.46 20.64 1.81
N LEU A 172 21.25 21.02 2.21
CA LEU A 172 20.99 22.18 3.04
C LEU A 172 19.85 21.94 4.02
N TRP A 173 20.01 22.40 5.26
CA TRP A 173 18.94 22.54 6.23
C TRP A 173 19.05 23.89 6.93
N ARG A 174 18.12 24.80 6.63
CA ARG A 174 18.02 26.13 7.22
C ARG A 174 16.78 26.25 8.12
N ARG A 175 16.97 26.87 9.28
CA ARG A 175 15.91 27.25 10.21
C ARG A 175 16.05 28.74 10.51
N GLN A 176 14.96 29.47 10.36
CA GLN A 176 14.90 30.90 10.64
C GLN A 176 13.84 31.16 11.72
N HIS A 177 14.26 31.78 12.80
CA HIS A 177 13.45 32.11 13.96
C HIS A 177 13.65 33.59 14.31
N PRO A 178 12.65 34.27 14.90
CA PRO A 178 12.82 35.66 15.35
C PRO A 178 13.98 35.87 16.35
N ARG A 179 14.33 34.83 17.10
CA ARG A 179 15.43 34.84 18.10
C ARG A 179 16.77 34.32 17.58
N GLY A 180 16.83 33.87 16.32
CA GLY A 180 18.06 33.28 15.77
C GLY A 180 17.87 32.47 14.49
N SER A 181 18.97 32.17 13.81
CA SER A 181 18.98 31.34 12.61
C SER A 181 19.98 30.20 12.74
N SER A 182 19.73 29.09 12.05
CA SER A 182 20.71 28.02 11.93
C SER A 182 20.71 27.44 10.52
N THR A 183 21.88 27.20 9.97
CA THR A 183 22.10 26.63 8.65
C THR A 183 23.04 25.44 8.78
N THR A 184 22.63 24.27 8.34
CA THR A 184 23.46 23.06 8.29
C THR A 184 23.66 22.66 6.83
N LEU A 185 24.88 22.33 6.43
CA LEU A 185 25.18 21.71 5.14
C LEU A 185 25.71 20.29 5.43
N PRO A 186 24.83 19.27 5.46
CA PRO A 186 25.18 17.92 5.92
C PRO A 186 26.32 17.28 5.13
N LEU A 187 26.38 17.48 3.82
CA LEU A 187 27.46 16.94 2.97
C LEU A 187 28.82 17.55 3.28
N LEU A 188 28.86 18.82 3.72
CA LEU A 188 30.09 19.51 4.12
C LEU A 188 30.37 19.35 5.62
N LEU A 189 29.56 18.57 6.34
CA LEU A 189 29.60 18.43 7.81
C LEU A 189 29.71 19.78 8.52
N SER A 190 29.05 20.81 7.98
CA SER A 190 29.13 22.18 8.48
C SER A 190 27.81 22.65 9.07
N HIS A 191 27.92 23.45 10.13
CA HIS A 191 26.78 23.98 10.87
C HIS A 191 27.06 25.40 11.34
N TYR A 192 26.26 26.36 10.89
CA TYR A 192 26.26 27.73 11.37
C TYR A 192 25.00 27.98 12.19
N SER A 193 25.14 28.61 13.36
CA SER A 193 24.01 29.06 14.17
C SER A 193 24.27 30.47 14.66
N HIS A 194 23.26 31.33 14.63
CA HIS A 194 23.31 32.69 15.13
C HIS A 194 22.13 32.95 16.08
N ASP A 195 22.44 33.39 17.29
CA ASP A 195 21.50 33.75 18.36
C ASP A 195 21.50 35.28 18.49
N VAL A 196 20.35 35.89 18.22
CA VAL A 196 20.19 37.35 18.15
C VAL A 196 20.19 37.95 19.56
N GLU A 197 19.54 37.30 20.54
CA GLU A 197 19.43 37.79 21.92
C GLU A 197 20.79 37.78 22.62
N ARG A 198 21.61 36.75 22.37
CA ARG A 198 22.95 36.62 22.98
C ARG A 198 24.07 37.24 22.14
N GLN A 199 23.76 37.76 20.95
CA GLN A 199 24.73 38.17 19.92
C GLN A 199 25.82 37.11 19.71
N ARG A 200 25.43 35.83 19.69
CA ARG A 200 26.37 34.70 19.59
C ARG A 200 26.23 34.03 18.24
N SER A 201 27.35 33.87 17.53
CA SER A 201 27.42 33.03 16.33
C SER A 201 28.34 31.84 16.59
N ASN A 202 27.93 30.65 16.16
CA ASN A 202 28.75 29.45 16.17
C ASN A 202 28.84 28.92 14.74
N LEU A 203 30.03 28.51 14.32
CA LEU A 203 30.33 27.91 13.04
C LEU A 203 31.10 26.61 13.27
N TRP A 204 30.61 25.51 12.70
CA TRP A 204 31.32 24.26 12.57
C TRP A 204 31.59 24.00 11.09
N LEU A 205 32.81 23.60 10.72
CA LEU A 205 33.17 23.14 9.37
C LEU A 205 33.80 21.74 9.48
N PHE A 206 33.32 20.81 8.65
CA PHE A 206 33.84 19.44 8.55
C PHE A 206 33.86 18.63 9.86
N GLY A 207 33.14 19.08 10.92
CA GLY A 207 33.25 18.53 12.27
C GLY A 207 34.60 18.75 12.98
N LEU A 208 35.60 19.30 12.28
CA LEU A 208 36.94 19.54 12.79
C LEU A 208 37.09 20.99 13.25
N PHE A 209 36.63 21.95 12.47
CA PHE A 209 36.77 23.36 12.81
C PHE A 209 35.51 23.87 13.53
N HIS A 210 35.68 24.53 14.67
CA HIS A 210 34.61 25.17 15.43
C HIS A 210 34.99 26.61 15.79
N ARG A 211 34.17 27.59 15.43
CA ARG A 211 34.35 28.99 15.82
C ARG A 211 33.08 29.53 16.46
N ALA A 212 33.16 29.93 17.72
CA ALA A 212 32.08 30.60 18.45
C ALA A 212 32.51 32.03 18.78
N THR A 213 31.69 33.01 18.38
CA THR A 213 31.91 34.44 18.53
C THR A 213 30.78 35.06 19.33
N SER A 214 31.12 35.89 20.31
CA SER A 214 30.22 36.71 21.11
C SER A 214 30.91 38.05 21.42
N PRO A 215 30.18 39.09 21.87
CA PRO A 215 30.76 40.43 22.03
C PRO A 215 32.01 40.48 22.93
N ARG A 216 32.03 39.68 24.01
CA ARG A 216 33.18 39.59 24.95
C ARG A 216 34.07 38.35 24.79
N ARG A 217 33.80 37.47 23.83
CA ARG A 217 34.47 36.16 23.76
C ARG A 217 34.46 35.57 22.35
N THR A 218 35.62 35.19 21.87
CA THR A 218 35.79 34.40 20.64
C THR A 218 36.56 33.12 20.96
N SER A 219 36.02 31.95 20.61
CA SER A 219 36.73 30.68 20.70
C SER A 219 36.77 30.01 19.34
N THR A 220 37.93 29.54 18.90
CA THR A 220 38.20 28.85 17.64
C THR A 220 38.89 27.52 17.95
N ALA A 221 38.45 26.41 17.40
CA ALA A 221 39.02 25.10 17.59
C ALA A 221 39.19 24.41 16.24
N LEU A 222 40.25 23.62 16.08
CA LEU A 222 40.45 22.67 15.00
C LEU A 222 40.71 21.32 15.67
N LEU A 223 39.67 20.52 15.91
CA LEU A 223 39.75 19.23 16.60
C LEU A 223 40.42 18.18 15.71
N PRO A 224 41.28 17.30 16.26
CA PRO A 224 41.83 17.28 17.62
C PRO A 224 43.14 18.08 17.75
N LEU A 225 43.44 19.00 16.83
CA LEU A 225 44.69 19.77 16.81
C LEU A 225 44.72 20.82 17.93
N PHE A 226 43.88 21.86 17.89
CA PHE A 226 43.96 22.95 18.85
C PHE A 226 42.62 23.59 19.21
N TYR A 227 42.58 24.27 20.35
CA TYR A 227 41.51 25.10 20.87
C TYR A 227 42.11 26.44 21.32
N HIS A 228 41.71 27.51 20.66
CA HIS A 228 42.08 28.89 20.94
C HIS A 228 40.87 29.66 21.48
N ARG A 229 41.04 30.43 22.55
CA ARG A 229 39.99 31.26 23.16
C ARG A 229 40.55 32.64 23.49
N ARG A 230 39.95 33.66 22.88
CA ARG A 230 40.17 35.09 23.12
C ARG A 230 38.99 35.66 23.93
N ARG A 231 39.25 36.30 25.06
CA ARG A 231 38.24 36.96 25.90
C ARG A 231 38.61 38.43 26.04
N THR A 232 37.61 39.29 25.97
CA THR A 232 37.74 40.72 26.26
C THR A 232 37.33 40.93 27.70
N ASP A 233 38.23 41.46 28.51
CA ASP A 233 37.90 41.86 29.87
C ASP A 233 37.07 43.16 29.88
N PRO A 234 36.40 43.50 30.99
CA PRO A 234 35.54 44.69 31.07
C PRO A 234 36.23 46.02 30.72
N HIS A 235 37.56 46.09 30.79
CA HIS A 235 38.39 47.25 30.44
C HIS A 235 38.88 47.29 28.98
N GLY A 236 38.34 46.45 28.08
CA GLY A 236 38.67 46.48 26.64
C GLY A 236 39.96 45.76 26.22
N GLN A 237 40.78 45.27 27.16
CA GLN A 237 41.98 44.48 26.85
C GLN A 237 41.66 43.02 26.48
N TRP A 238 42.40 42.49 25.50
CA TRP A 238 42.22 41.15 24.93
C TRP A 238 43.16 40.12 25.59
N ARG A 239 42.61 39.07 26.20
CA ARG A 239 43.37 37.91 26.70
C ARG A 239 43.15 36.69 25.79
N SER A 240 44.21 36.14 25.21
CA SER A 240 44.18 34.93 24.38
C SER A 240 44.78 33.71 25.10
N SER A 241 44.14 32.56 24.94
CA SER A 241 44.58 31.26 25.46
C SER A 241 44.54 30.23 24.33
N PHE A 242 45.63 29.49 24.10
CA PHE A 242 45.78 28.51 23.02
C PHE A 242 46.17 27.15 23.61
N SER A 243 45.55 26.06 23.17
CA SER A 243 45.74 24.71 23.76
C SER A 243 45.63 23.61 22.70
N TRP A 244 46.55 22.65 22.64
CA TRP A 244 46.46 21.48 21.75
C TRP A 244 45.53 20.38 22.34
N ILE A 245 44.86 19.54 21.52
CA ILE A 245 43.80 18.59 21.98
C ILE A 245 44.26 17.10 22.00
N PHE A 246 45.56 16.80 21.86
CA PHE A 246 46.19 15.56 22.37
C PHE A 246 47.24 15.89 23.44
N PRO A 247 47.54 15.00 24.41
CA PRO A 247 48.16 15.39 25.67
C PRO A 247 49.68 15.54 25.51
N THR A 248 50.12 16.64 24.93
CA THR A 248 51.45 17.19 25.16
C THR A 248 51.34 18.70 25.17
N GLN A 249 51.67 19.30 26.31
CA GLN A 249 51.88 20.74 26.40
C GLN A 249 53.08 21.14 25.55
N LEU A 250 52.98 22.28 24.88
CA LEU A 250 54.12 23.09 24.47
C LEU A 250 53.71 24.56 24.58
N ILE A 251 54.41 25.31 25.43
CA ILE A 251 54.38 26.79 25.47
C ILE A 251 55.57 27.26 24.63
N SER A 252 55.34 28.25 23.75
CA SER A 252 56.36 28.87 22.90
C SER A 252 57.34 29.76 23.68
N ARG A 253 58.57 29.92 23.16
CA ARG A 253 59.43 31.07 23.49
C ARG A 253 59.97 31.78 22.25
N ARG A 254 59.99 33.12 22.31
CA ARG A 254 60.71 34.04 21.41
C ARG A 254 62.21 34.09 21.78
N PRO A 255 63.10 34.59 20.90
CA PRO A 255 64.55 34.70 21.12
C PRO A 255 64.93 35.97 21.92
N GLY A 256 66.12 35.98 22.55
CA GLY A 256 66.53 36.91 23.63
C GLY A 256 66.12 36.42 25.03
N ARG A 257 65.67 35.17 25.10
CA ARG A 257 64.69 34.65 26.07
C ARG A 257 64.89 33.14 26.18
N LEU A 258 65.78 32.72 27.08
CA LEU A 258 66.14 31.32 27.31
C LEU A 258 65.11 30.60 28.17
N ALA A 259 64.29 29.72 27.59
CA ALA A 259 64.02 28.44 28.25
C ALA A 259 63.67 27.32 27.27
N TYR A 260 64.21 26.18 27.67
CA TYR A 260 64.18 24.86 27.09
C TYR A 260 62.78 24.22 27.15
N GLY A 261 62.51 23.34 26.19
CA GLY A 261 61.28 22.56 26.15
C GLY A 261 61.46 21.26 25.37
N SER A 262 62.08 20.27 26.00
CA SER A 262 62.01 18.86 25.62
C SER A 262 61.07 18.12 26.58
N ILE A 263 60.05 17.48 25.98
CA ILE A 263 59.34 16.25 26.37
C ILE A 263 59.69 15.66 27.75
N VAL A 264 58.74 15.65 28.72
CA VAL A 264 58.38 14.56 29.68
C VAL A 264 57.05 14.95 30.42
N PRO A 265 56.03 14.07 30.56
CA PRO A 265 54.82 14.27 31.40
C PRO A 265 54.99 13.68 32.83
N PRO A 266 54.02 13.74 33.77
CA PRO A 266 53.09 14.80 34.19
C PRO A 266 53.19 15.07 35.74
N LEU A 267 52.31 15.95 36.27
CA LEU A 267 52.04 16.25 37.71
C LEU A 267 52.96 17.35 38.29
N LEU A 268 52.52 18.39 39.00
CA LEU A 268 51.39 18.51 39.92
C LEU A 268 50.98 19.99 40.00
N TYR A 269 49.68 20.25 39.93
CA TYR A 269 49.04 21.45 40.45
C TYR A 269 48.69 21.14 41.92
N LEU A 270 49.33 21.79 42.89
CA LEU A 270 48.74 21.97 44.20
C LEU A 270 49.07 23.36 44.75
N ARG A 271 47.99 24.11 44.94
CA ARG A 271 47.88 25.35 45.68
C ARG A 271 47.88 24.99 47.17
N THR A 272 48.80 25.53 47.95
CA THR A 272 48.61 25.69 49.40
C THR A 272 49.07 27.07 49.84
N ARG A 273 48.12 27.82 50.40
CA ARG A 273 48.43 28.76 51.48
C ARG A 273 48.75 27.88 52.71
N GLN A 274 50.03 27.84 53.08
CA GLN A 274 50.66 27.45 54.35
C GLN A 274 50.58 25.99 54.90
N ARG A 275 51.77 25.48 55.30
CA ARG A 275 52.14 24.38 56.25
C ARG A 275 52.10 22.89 55.82
N ALA A 276 52.63 22.55 54.64
CA ALA A 276 53.21 21.22 54.37
C ALA A 276 54.35 21.38 53.36
N ASP A 277 55.58 21.03 53.76
CA ASP A 277 56.77 21.30 52.95
C ASP A 277 57.04 20.16 51.96
N TRP A 278 56.84 20.45 50.69
CA TRP A 278 57.19 19.57 49.58
C TRP A 278 58.62 19.92 49.16
N LEU A 279 59.59 19.05 49.44
CA LEU A 279 60.95 19.21 48.91
C LEU A 279 61.14 18.28 47.71
N SER A 280 61.12 18.86 46.50
CA SER A 280 61.48 18.14 45.29
C SER A 280 63.00 18.20 45.13
N LEU A 281 63.70 17.11 45.46
CA LEU A 281 65.17 17.09 45.41
C LEU A 281 65.68 17.05 43.96
N VAL A 282 65.06 16.30 43.04
CA VAL A 282 65.40 16.29 41.58
C VAL A 282 64.23 15.70 40.76
N PRO A 283 63.70 16.32 39.68
CA PRO A 283 62.78 15.63 38.77
C PRO A 283 63.50 14.50 37.99
N PRO A 284 62.97 13.25 37.94
CA PRO A 284 61.60 12.88 38.28
C PRO A 284 61.43 12.23 39.68
N LEU A 285 62.44 12.25 40.56
CA LEU A 285 62.42 11.71 41.92
C LEU A 285 61.61 12.59 42.89
N ARG A 286 60.46 12.10 43.35
CA ARG A 286 59.70 12.69 44.45
C ARG A 286 59.92 11.90 45.73
N VAL A 287 60.40 12.58 46.77
CA VAL A 287 60.57 11.99 48.10
C VAL A 287 59.59 12.68 49.04
N HIS A 288 58.74 11.89 49.69
CA HIS A 288 57.80 12.36 50.70
C HIS A 288 58.30 11.98 52.09
N TYR A 289 58.39 12.95 52.99
CA TYR A 289 58.79 12.73 54.37
C TYR A 289 57.82 13.43 55.33
N ARG A 290 57.20 12.66 56.22
CA ARG A 290 56.39 13.15 57.33
C ARG A 290 57.02 12.63 58.62
N LYS A 291 57.51 13.53 59.49
CA LYS A 291 58.25 13.19 60.72
C LYS A 291 57.54 12.04 61.47
N GLY A 292 58.16 10.86 61.46
CA GLY A 292 57.87 9.75 62.36
C GLY A 292 57.14 8.50 61.81
N ARG A 293 56.52 8.47 60.62
CA ARG A 293 55.73 7.26 60.21
C ARG A 293 55.66 6.85 58.73
N GLU A 294 55.99 7.69 57.75
CA GLU A 294 55.89 7.27 56.33
C GLU A 294 57.06 7.79 55.49
N LEU A 295 57.69 6.88 54.73
CA LEU A 295 58.65 7.19 53.67
C LEU A 295 58.12 6.63 52.34
N ALA A 296 57.90 7.52 51.37
CA ALA A 296 57.52 7.14 50.01
C ALA A 296 58.46 7.81 49.00
N VAL A 297 59.01 7.00 48.08
CA VAL A 297 59.95 7.44 47.04
C VAL A 297 59.37 7.05 45.68
N ASP A 298 59.03 8.07 44.88
CA ASP A 298 58.32 7.94 43.61
C ASP A 298 59.15 8.47 42.43
N LEU A 299 59.45 7.59 41.48
CA LEU A 299 59.93 7.93 40.13
C LEU A 299 58.83 7.53 39.13
N PRO A 300 58.06 8.48 38.56
CA PRO A 300 56.98 8.15 37.64
C PRO A 300 57.52 7.36 36.44
N LEU A 301 57.00 6.14 36.29
CA LEU A 301 57.28 5.13 35.25
C LEU A 301 58.50 4.22 35.44
N LEU A 302 59.36 4.40 36.46
CA LEU A 302 60.57 3.56 36.63
C LEU A 302 60.74 2.92 38.01
N PHE A 303 60.35 3.56 39.12
CA PHE A 303 60.63 3.04 40.46
C PHE A 303 59.62 3.59 41.49
N HIS A 304 59.01 2.72 42.30
CA HIS A 304 58.11 3.08 43.38
C HIS A 304 58.34 2.14 44.58
N LEU A 305 58.78 2.72 45.69
CA LEU A 305 59.05 2.03 46.95
C LEU A 305 58.19 2.65 48.06
N ARG A 306 57.33 1.82 48.68
CA ARG A 306 56.51 2.20 49.83
C ARG A 306 56.67 1.19 50.96
N ARG A 307 57.08 1.68 52.13
CA ARG A 307 57.36 0.85 53.32
C ARG A 307 56.63 1.41 54.54
N ASP A 308 55.82 0.57 55.17
CA ASP A 308 55.07 0.81 56.41
C ASP A 308 55.29 -0.37 57.39
N SER A 309 54.80 -0.29 58.63
CA SER A 309 55.03 -1.29 59.69
C SER A 309 54.47 -2.69 59.37
N GLU A 310 53.42 -2.79 58.54
CA GLU A 310 52.78 -4.08 58.19
C GLU A 310 52.80 -4.44 56.71
N LYS A 311 53.28 -3.54 55.83
CA LYS A 311 53.19 -3.71 54.37
C LYS A 311 54.45 -3.22 53.67
N GLN A 312 54.96 -4.04 52.77
CA GLN A 312 56.08 -3.68 51.90
C GLN A 312 55.68 -3.82 50.44
N MET A 313 55.81 -2.72 49.70
CA MET A 313 55.56 -2.69 48.26
C MET A 313 56.73 -2.07 47.52
N PHE A 314 57.22 -2.80 46.55
CA PHE A 314 58.35 -2.43 45.71
C PHE A 314 57.96 -2.63 44.25
N SER A 315 58.21 -1.65 43.40
CA SER A 315 58.05 -1.80 41.97
C SER A 315 59.11 -1.05 41.19
N VAL A 316 59.64 -1.68 40.14
CA VAL A 316 60.65 -1.12 39.23
C VAL A 316 60.24 -1.46 37.81
N GLY A 317 59.75 -0.46 37.09
CA GLY A 317 59.09 -0.64 35.79
C GLY A 317 57.94 -1.67 35.86
N PRO A 318 57.94 -2.72 35.02
CA PRO A 318 56.90 -3.77 35.05
C PRO A 318 57.03 -4.74 36.24
N PHE A 319 58.15 -4.73 36.97
CA PHE A 319 58.35 -5.59 38.13
C PHE A 319 57.63 -5.02 39.36
N VAL A 320 56.83 -5.84 40.02
CA VAL A 320 56.06 -5.49 41.22
C VAL A 320 56.21 -6.62 42.23
N SER A 321 56.75 -6.32 43.40
CA SER A 321 56.84 -7.22 44.55
C SER A 321 56.03 -6.64 45.71
N TYR A 322 55.12 -7.44 46.24
CA TYR A 322 54.21 -7.06 47.31
C TYR A 322 54.21 -8.12 48.41
N ARG A 323 54.33 -7.66 49.66
CA ARG A 323 54.31 -8.51 50.85
C ARG A 323 53.45 -7.88 51.95
N ASP A 324 52.54 -8.67 52.49
CA ASP A 324 51.75 -8.37 53.69
C ASP A 324 51.76 -9.56 54.65
N ALA A 325 50.98 -9.49 55.74
CA ALA A 325 50.91 -10.54 56.78
C ALA A 325 50.38 -11.91 56.29
N THR A 326 49.75 -11.97 55.11
CA THR A 326 49.02 -13.15 54.60
C THR A 326 49.55 -13.71 53.29
N PHE A 327 50.09 -12.86 52.42
CA PHE A 327 50.49 -13.23 51.07
C PHE A 327 51.84 -12.66 50.68
N ARG A 328 52.55 -13.43 49.85
CA ARG A 328 53.69 -12.96 49.07
C ARG A 328 53.36 -13.02 47.59
N ARG A 329 53.52 -11.90 46.89
CA ARG A 329 53.23 -11.80 45.46
C ARG A 329 54.37 -11.11 44.73
N THR A 330 54.75 -11.66 43.59
CA THR A 330 55.78 -11.11 42.72
C THR A 330 55.30 -11.20 41.27
N ALA A 331 55.34 -10.10 40.55
CA ALA A 331 54.88 -10.00 39.18
C ALA A 331 55.90 -9.23 38.33
N LEU A 332 56.07 -9.65 37.08
CA LEU A 332 56.73 -8.88 36.01
C LEU A 332 55.69 -8.68 34.91
N LEU A 333 54.91 -7.60 35.00
CA LEU A 333 53.73 -7.42 34.16
C LEU A 333 54.09 -7.15 32.68
N PRO A 334 53.39 -7.77 31.72
CA PRO A 334 52.34 -8.79 31.87
C PRO A 334 52.88 -10.24 31.83
N LEU A 335 54.20 -10.46 31.77
CA LEU A 335 54.83 -11.73 31.41
C LEU A 335 54.88 -12.78 32.52
N PHE A 336 54.99 -12.36 33.79
CA PHE A 336 55.16 -13.28 34.91
C PHE A 336 54.32 -12.83 36.10
N TYR A 337 53.69 -13.79 36.78
CA TYR A 337 53.01 -13.60 38.05
C TYR A 337 53.19 -14.86 38.90
N TRP A 338 53.64 -14.66 40.12
CA TRP A 338 53.76 -15.71 41.12
C TRP A 338 53.17 -15.20 42.44
N GLY A 339 52.33 -16.01 43.05
CA GLY A 339 51.65 -15.67 44.29
C GLY A 339 51.49 -16.91 45.16
N GLU A 340 51.85 -16.76 46.42
CA GLU A 340 51.73 -17.80 47.42
C GLU A 340 51.18 -17.22 48.71
N ARG A 341 50.23 -17.94 49.30
CA ARG A 341 49.73 -17.67 50.65
C ARG A 341 50.70 -18.27 51.67
N HIS A 342 50.97 -17.58 52.77
CA HIS A 342 51.97 -18.02 53.74
C HIS A 342 51.71 -19.42 54.35
N ASP A 343 50.44 -19.90 54.33
CA ASP A 343 50.00 -21.22 54.78
C ASP A 343 50.13 -22.34 53.72
N GLY A 344 50.57 -22.03 52.49
CA GLY A 344 50.75 -22.99 51.39
C GLY A 344 49.45 -23.55 50.79
N SER A 345 48.27 -23.14 51.28
CA SER A 345 46.96 -23.63 50.82
C SER A 345 46.63 -23.22 49.38
N GLU A 346 47.26 -22.14 48.91
CA GLU A 346 47.04 -21.55 47.61
C GLU A 346 48.37 -21.18 46.93
N ARG A 347 48.58 -21.72 45.72
CA ARG A 347 49.72 -21.37 44.85
C ARG A 347 49.24 -21.00 43.46
N GLN A 348 49.75 -19.87 42.97
CA GLN A 348 49.47 -19.36 41.64
C GLN A 348 50.77 -19.10 40.88
N LEU A 349 50.87 -19.62 39.67
CA LEU A 349 51.97 -19.36 38.75
C LEU A 349 51.39 -19.03 37.36
N ALA A 350 51.76 -17.87 36.82
CA ALA A 350 51.45 -17.45 35.47
C ALA A 350 52.75 -17.02 34.78
N ILE A 351 53.09 -17.69 33.68
CA ILE A 351 54.15 -17.31 32.75
C ILE A 351 53.44 -17.04 31.44
N LEU A 352 53.00 -15.81 31.20
CA LEU A 352 52.16 -15.47 30.06
C LEU A 352 53.00 -15.29 28.78
N PRO A 353 52.52 -15.80 27.62
CA PRO A 353 51.25 -16.50 27.41
C PRO A 353 51.32 -18.03 27.60
N PHE A 354 52.44 -18.59 28.07
CA PHE A 354 52.78 -20.01 27.96
C PHE A 354 52.13 -20.93 29.00
N LEU A 355 52.00 -20.50 30.25
CA LEU A 355 51.56 -21.36 31.35
C LEU A 355 50.74 -20.54 32.36
N TRP A 356 49.57 -21.06 32.73
CA TRP A 356 48.82 -20.59 33.88
C TRP A 356 48.39 -21.79 34.72
N GLN A 357 48.89 -21.84 35.94
CA GLN A 357 48.67 -22.93 36.88
C GLN A 357 48.12 -22.38 38.19
N HIS A 358 47.01 -22.98 38.63
CA HIS A 358 46.34 -22.61 39.87
C HIS A 358 46.05 -23.87 40.68
N ARG A 359 46.51 -23.88 41.93
CA ARG A 359 46.35 -24.98 42.88
C ARG A 359 45.74 -24.44 44.17
N GLU A 360 44.62 -25.04 44.55
CA GLU A 360 43.85 -24.74 45.76
C GLU A 360 43.40 -26.11 46.31
N GLY A 361 44.00 -26.58 47.41
CA GLY A 361 43.75 -27.94 47.95
C GLY A 361 44.15 -29.13 47.03
N GLU A 362 43.30 -30.16 46.97
CA GLU A 362 43.35 -31.35 46.06
C GLU A 362 43.20 -31.00 44.57
N GLU A 363 42.84 -29.76 44.35
CA GLU A 363 42.17 -29.31 43.18
C GLU A 363 43.30 -28.68 42.29
N ARG A 364 43.64 -29.29 41.13
CA ARG A 364 44.59 -28.73 40.13
C ARG A 364 43.95 -28.19 38.84
N LEU A 365 44.38 -27.00 38.39
CA LEU A 365 44.04 -26.42 37.09
C LEU A 365 45.31 -25.97 36.34
N ALA A 366 45.53 -26.49 35.14
CA ALA A 366 46.66 -26.12 34.29
C ALA A 366 46.19 -25.72 32.87
N VAL A 367 46.58 -24.53 32.44
CA VAL A 367 46.25 -23.98 31.13
C VAL A 367 47.56 -23.65 30.41
N VAL A 368 47.78 -24.23 29.22
CA VAL A 368 48.97 -24.00 28.38
C VAL A 368 48.52 -23.38 27.05
N PRO A 369 48.37 -22.04 26.97
CA PRO A 369 48.02 -21.38 25.72
C PRO A 369 49.16 -21.48 24.69
N PRO A 370 48.83 -21.52 23.37
CA PRO A 370 47.50 -21.50 22.79
C PRO A 370 46.91 -22.90 22.53
N LEU A 371 47.66 -23.97 22.81
CA LEU A 371 47.45 -25.30 22.22
C LEU A 371 46.69 -26.30 23.12
N LEU A 372 46.87 -26.28 24.45
CA LEU A 372 46.30 -27.31 25.33
C LEU A 372 45.64 -26.72 26.58
N SER A 373 44.36 -27.03 26.79
CA SER A 373 43.69 -26.80 28.08
C SER A 373 43.25 -28.15 28.64
N TYR A 374 43.91 -28.59 29.72
CA TYR A 374 43.65 -29.85 30.40
C TYR A 374 43.02 -29.54 31.77
N VAL A 375 41.87 -30.16 32.05
CA VAL A 375 41.18 -30.06 33.34
C VAL A 375 41.01 -31.46 33.88
N ALA A 376 41.60 -31.74 35.04
CA ALA A 376 41.41 -33.00 35.74
C ALA A 376 41.16 -32.75 37.23
N ARG A 377 40.02 -33.23 37.73
CA ARG A 377 39.66 -33.37 39.16
C ARG A 377 38.52 -34.40 39.34
N GLY A 378 38.75 -35.42 40.18
CA GLY A 378 37.75 -36.14 40.99
C GLY A 378 36.99 -37.36 40.40
N PRO A 379 36.61 -38.37 41.23
CA PRO A 379 36.00 -39.65 40.78
C PRO A 379 34.57 -39.58 40.19
N SER A 380 33.84 -38.47 40.38
CA SER A 380 32.40 -38.39 40.06
C SER A 380 31.99 -37.32 39.05
N SER A 381 32.91 -36.69 38.29
CA SER A 381 32.46 -35.79 37.19
C SER A 381 33.48 -35.58 36.05
N SER A 382 32.95 -35.04 34.94
CA SER A 382 33.41 -35.03 33.54
C SER A 382 34.92 -34.96 33.24
N ARG A 383 35.40 -35.91 32.41
CA ARG A 383 36.68 -35.80 31.67
C ARG A 383 36.46 -35.00 30.38
N GLY A 384 37.29 -33.98 30.14
CA GLY A 384 37.16 -33.13 28.96
C GLY A 384 38.53 -32.69 28.44
N LEU A 385 38.74 -32.87 27.14
CA LEU A 385 39.96 -32.42 26.46
C LEU A 385 39.56 -31.34 25.46
N LEU A 386 40.16 -30.15 25.60
CA LEU A 386 39.95 -29.00 24.73
C LEU A 386 41.27 -28.70 24.03
N PHE A 387 41.43 -29.25 22.82
CA PHE A 387 42.59 -29.02 21.95
C PHE A 387 42.21 -28.05 20.84
N GLY A 388 42.46 -26.75 21.07
CA GLY A 388 42.16 -25.66 20.14
C GLY A 388 40.74 -25.72 19.55
N ALA A 389 40.69 -26.28 18.35
CA ALA A 389 39.50 -26.53 17.57
C ALA A 389 38.91 -27.95 17.76
N VAL A 390 39.01 -28.59 18.91
CA VAL A 390 38.35 -29.90 19.11
C VAL A 390 37.71 -29.89 20.48
N HIS A 391 36.38 -30.10 20.54
CA HIS A 391 35.72 -30.41 21.80
C HIS A 391 35.38 -31.90 21.86
N TRP A 392 35.74 -32.49 22.99
CA TRP A 392 35.24 -33.78 23.39
C TRP A 392 34.81 -33.72 24.85
N ARG A 393 33.53 -34.00 25.10
CA ARG A 393 32.96 -34.01 26.46
C ARG A 393 31.96 -35.16 26.59
N ARG A 394 32.19 -36.02 27.58
CA ARG A 394 31.36 -37.18 27.89
C ARG A 394 30.77 -37.03 29.28
N GLU A 395 29.44 -37.11 29.37
CA GLU A 395 28.62 -37.08 30.59
C GLU A 395 27.63 -38.27 30.52
N PRO A 396 27.07 -38.78 31.64
CA PRO A 396 26.05 -39.83 31.60
C PRO A 396 24.81 -39.42 30.77
N GLY A 397 24.38 -40.25 29.82
CA GLY A 397 23.24 -39.98 28.91
C GLY A 397 23.51 -38.94 27.81
N TYR A 398 24.75 -38.43 27.73
CA TYR A 398 25.01 -37.18 27.05
C TYR A 398 26.39 -37.11 26.39
N LEU A 399 26.43 -37.15 25.06
CA LEU A 399 27.67 -37.11 24.28
C LEU A 399 27.71 -35.90 23.34
N ARG A 400 28.77 -35.10 23.46
CA ARG A 400 29.08 -34.01 22.53
C ARG A 400 30.51 -34.11 22.03
N TYR A 401 30.65 -34.24 20.72
CA TYR A 401 31.94 -34.18 20.04
C TYR A 401 31.80 -33.40 18.76
N GLY A 402 32.88 -32.76 18.35
CA GLY A 402 32.84 -31.87 17.22
C GLY A 402 33.95 -30.86 17.28
N VAL A 403 34.05 -30.19 16.15
CA VAL A 403 35.11 -29.29 15.82
C VAL A 403 34.19 -28.07 15.34
N MET A 404 34.13 -26.91 15.96
CA MET A 404 33.16 -25.79 15.72
C MET A 404 33.65 -24.50 15.00
N PRO A 405 33.35 -24.22 13.72
CA PRO A 405 31.98 -24.29 13.27
C PRO A 405 31.76 -25.45 12.29
N LEU A 406 32.79 -25.98 11.61
CA LEU A 406 32.60 -26.89 10.48
C LEU A 406 31.77 -28.14 10.79
N PHE A 407 31.68 -28.62 12.04
CA PHE A 407 30.75 -29.70 12.39
C PHE A 407 30.46 -29.86 13.88
N TYR A 408 29.22 -30.18 14.17
CA TYR A 408 28.74 -30.42 15.52
C TYR A 408 27.96 -31.69 15.51
N ARG A 409 28.21 -32.57 16.47
CA ARG A 409 27.29 -33.65 16.75
C ARG A 409 26.92 -33.66 18.21
N ARG A 410 25.61 -33.56 18.44
CA ARG A 410 24.98 -33.71 19.75
C ARG A 410 24.08 -34.93 19.72
N VAL A 411 24.40 -35.90 20.56
CA VAL A 411 23.59 -37.10 20.76
C VAL A 411 23.12 -37.10 22.21
N ARG A 412 21.80 -37.17 22.38
CA ARG A 412 21.16 -37.30 23.69
C ARG A 412 20.38 -38.61 23.68
N ASP A 413 20.73 -39.49 24.60
CA ASP A 413 20.01 -40.73 24.85
C ASP A 413 19.23 -40.56 26.15
N ASP A 414 17.91 -40.45 26.03
CA ASP A 414 16.99 -40.21 27.16
C ASP A 414 16.59 -41.53 27.87
N GLY A 415 17.39 -42.60 27.73
CA GLY A 415 17.22 -43.90 28.42
C GLY A 415 16.10 -44.80 27.88
N ALA A 416 15.02 -44.25 27.31
CA ALA A 416 13.84 -45.00 26.84
C ALA A 416 13.84 -45.32 25.32
N GLY A 417 15.01 -45.52 24.70
CA GLY A 417 15.14 -45.78 23.25
C GLY A 417 14.91 -44.55 22.33
N ALA A 418 14.45 -43.42 22.87
CA ALA A 418 14.24 -42.18 22.13
C ALA A 418 15.56 -41.40 21.90
N ARG A 419 16.27 -41.76 20.82
CA ARG A 419 17.54 -41.12 20.46
C ARG A 419 17.32 -39.81 19.69
N ARG A 420 17.70 -38.69 20.28
CA ARG A 420 17.65 -37.37 19.63
C ARG A 420 19.03 -36.97 19.15
N SER A 421 19.16 -36.70 17.85
CA SER A 421 20.43 -36.29 17.27
C SER A 421 20.30 -35.00 16.46
N LEU A 422 21.22 -34.08 16.72
CA LEU A 422 21.43 -32.88 15.93
C LEU A 422 22.84 -32.94 15.35
N THR A 423 22.94 -32.88 14.02
CA THR A 423 24.21 -32.82 13.30
C THR A 423 24.25 -31.54 12.48
N TRP A 424 25.25 -30.70 12.72
CA TRP A 424 25.53 -29.52 11.91
C TRP A 424 26.83 -29.74 11.14
N VAL A 425 26.87 -29.34 9.87
CA VAL A 425 28.07 -29.31 9.04
C VAL A 425 28.11 -27.94 8.35
N ALA A 426 28.99 -27.04 8.79
CA ALA A 426 29.04 -25.67 8.28
C ALA A 426 29.59 -25.63 6.84
N PRO A 427 29.25 -24.59 6.05
CA PRO A 427 28.34 -23.48 6.38
C PRO A 427 26.85 -23.79 6.19
N LEU A 428 26.51 -24.91 5.55
CA LEU A 428 25.26 -25.02 4.82
C LEU A 428 24.35 -26.18 5.23
N SER A 429 24.83 -27.19 5.97
CA SER A 429 24.05 -28.41 6.23
C SER A 429 23.65 -28.59 7.69
N LEU A 430 22.36 -28.83 7.94
CA LEU A 430 21.77 -29.09 9.25
C LEU A 430 20.84 -30.30 9.16
N PHE A 431 21.17 -31.34 9.93
CA PHE A 431 20.37 -32.57 10.04
C PHE A 431 19.81 -32.68 11.45
N TRP A 432 18.50 -32.86 11.54
CA TRP A 432 17.78 -33.00 12.80
C TRP A 432 16.91 -34.25 12.77
N ARG A 433 17.06 -35.11 13.77
CA ARG A 433 16.33 -36.36 13.91
C ARG A 433 15.72 -36.46 15.30
N THR A 434 14.40 -36.56 15.34
CA THR A 434 13.58 -36.93 16.51
C THR A 434 12.87 -38.26 16.21
N PRO A 435 12.22 -38.88 17.21
CA PRO A 435 11.40 -40.07 16.98
C PRO A 435 10.31 -39.86 15.90
N ASP A 436 9.63 -38.72 15.94
CA ASP A 436 8.48 -38.44 15.06
C ASP A 436 8.83 -37.74 13.74
N GLU A 437 10.07 -37.24 13.61
CA GLU A 437 10.42 -36.33 12.52
C GLU A 437 11.90 -36.39 12.12
N ARG A 438 12.15 -36.35 10.81
CA ARG A 438 13.49 -36.13 10.24
C ARG A 438 13.48 -34.88 9.38
N ARG A 439 14.42 -33.97 9.63
CA ARG A 439 14.66 -32.77 8.82
C ARG A 439 16.10 -32.73 8.33
N ALA A 440 16.29 -32.40 7.07
CA ALA A 440 17.58 -32.07 6.48
C ALA A 440 17.47 -30.71 5.78
N LEU A 441 18.38 -29.79 6.09
CA LEU A 441 18.51 -28.49 5.44
C LEU A 441 19.93 -28.38 4.90
N ILE A 442 20.09 -28.26 3.59
CA ILE A 442 21.35 -28.00 2.89
C ILE A 442 21.13 -26.64 2.20
N PHE A 443 21.44 -25.53 2.86
CA PHE A 443 21.20 -24.17 2.34
C PHE A 443 22.14 -23.85 1.15
N PRO A 444 21.67 -23.14 0.11
CA PRO A 444 20.28 -22.86 -0.24
C PRO A 444 19.57 -24.02 -0.95
N LEU A 445 20.29 -25.11 -1.24
CA LEU A 445 19.95 -26.21 -2.16
C LEU A 445 18.73 -27.06 -1.80
N LEU A 446 18.55 -27.48 -0.55
CA LEU A 446 17.55 -28.48 -0.18
C LEU A 446 17.01 -28.24 1.22
N TYR A 447 15.70 -28.28 1.36
CA TYR A 447 15.01 -28.50 2.62
C TYR A 447 14.14 -29.75 2.47
N HIS A 448 14.40 -30.77 3.26
CA HIS A 448 13.66 -32.03 3.29
C HIS A 448 13.10 -32.26 4.69
N ARG A 449 11.80 -32.56 4.77
CA ARG A 449 11.07 -32.87 6.00
C ARG A 449 10.24 -34.13 5.78
N SER A 450 10.48 -35.15 6.58
CA SER A 450 9.64 -36.34 6.67
C SER A 450 9.08 -36.47 8.09
N SER A 451 7.76 -36.42 8.23
CA SER A 451 7.06 -36.70 9.50
C SER A 451 6.59 -38.15 9.51
N VAL A 452 6.92 -38.86 10.59
CA VAL A 452 6.45 -40.23 10.85
C VAL A 452 5.02 -40.19 11.40
N ALA A 453 4.68 -39.19 12.23
CA ALA A 453 3.34 -39.02 12.80
C ALA A 453 2.25 -38.72 11.75
N ASP A 454 2.54 -37.85 10.79
CA ASP A 454 1.57 -37.43 9.77
C ASP A 454 1.82 -38.11 8.41
N GLY A 455 2.78 -39.04 8.30
CA GLY A 455 3.22 -39.70 7.05
C GLY A 455 3.59 -38.76 5.89
N SER A 456 3.76 -37.46 6.17
CA SER A 456 3.89 -36.42 5.15
C SER A 456 5.36 -36.14 4.83
N THR A 457 5.65 -36.03 3.54
CA THR A 457 6.98 -35.70 3.03
C THR A 457 6.92 -34.37 2.29
N THR A 458 7.77 -33.43 2.68
CA THR A 458 7.92 -32.12 2.03
C THR A 458 9.38 -31.93 1.63
N ALA A 459 9.62 -31.63 0.36
CA ALA A 459 10.93 -31.30 -0.17
C ALA A 459 10.88 -29.94 -0.88
N LEU A 460 11.88 -29.10 -0.64
CA LEU A 460 12.04 -27.79 -1.25
C LEU A 460 13.48 -27.72 -1.75
N LEU A 461 13.69 -27.87 -3.05
CA LEU A 461 15.01 -27.57 -3.64
C LEU A 461 15.03 -26.04 -3.85
N THR A 462 16.17 -25.35 -3.76
CA THR A 462 16.37 -23.91 -4.07
C THR A 462 15.23 -23.31 -4.91
N PRO A 463 14.62 -22.15 -4.57
CA PRO A 463 13.53 -21.55 -5.37
C PRO A 463 13.91 -21.60 -6.86
N PRO A 464 13.20 -22.42 -7.66
CA PRO A 464 11.75 -22.55 -7.61
C PRO A 464 11.12 -23.90 -7.22
N PHE A 465 11.82 -24.97 -6.83
CA PHE A 465 11.18 -26.31 -6.74
C PHE A 465 10.56 -26.66 -5.37
N TYR A 466 9.25 -26.92 -5.33
CA TYR A 466 8.48 -27.38 -4.18
C TYR A 466 7.76 -28.69 -4.47
N TYR A 467 7.88 -29.66 -3.57
CA TYR A 467 7.19 -30.94 -3.63
C TYR A 467 6.62 -31.33 -2.26
N ARG A 468 5.34 -31.72 -2.21
CA ARG A 468 4.68 -32.21 -0.99
C ARG A 468 3.78 -33.40 -1.30
N ARG A 469 3.93 -34.45 -0.49
CA ARG A 469 3.10 -35.66 -0.48
C ARG A 469 2.48 -35.85 0.92
N ARG A 470 1.18 -36.11 0.98
CA ARG A 470 0.44 -36.46 2.21
C ARG A 470 -0.05 -37.92 2.16
N PRO A 471 -0.46 -38.52 3.30
CA PRO A 471 -0.94 -39.89 3.36
C PRO A 471 -2.23 -40.13 2.58
N ASP A 472 -3.10 -39.12 2.51
CA ASP A 472 -4.36 -39.11 1.74
C ASP A 472 -4.17 -39.23 0.20
N GLY A 473 -2.94 -39.43 -0.25
CA GLY A 473 -2.57 -39.52 -1.66
C GLY A 473 -2.46 -38.17 -2.36
N SER A 474 -2.69 -37.05 -1.66
CA SER A 474 -2.56 -35.72 -2.24
C SER A 474 -1.10 -35.39 -2.55
N ARG A 475 -0.88 -34.81 -3.75
CA ARG A 475 0.44 -34.47 -4.28
C ARG A 475 0.42 -33.07 -4.84
N ASN A 476 1.31 -32.22 -4.33
CA ASN A 476 1.53 -30.87 -4.84
C ASN A 476 2.97 -30.73 -5.30
N LEU A 477 3.16 -30.30 -6.54
CA LEU A 477 4.45 -30.00 -7.15
C LEU A 477 4.38 -28.60 -7.76
N MET A 478 5.38 -27.77 -7.49
CA MET A 478 5.41 -26.38 -7.94
C MET A 478 6.85 -26.02 -8.33
N LEU A 479 7.00 -25.51 -9.54
CA LEU A 479 8.23 -25.03 -10.16
C LEU A 479 7.98 -23.63 -10.77
N PRO A 480 7.80 -22.57 -9.95
CA PRO A 480 7.57 -21.21 -10.41
C PRO A 480 8.63 -20.66 -11.36
N PRO A 481 8.24 -19.84 -12.36
CA PRO A 481 6.84 -19.57 -12.77
C PRO A 481 6.26 -20.67 -13.69
N VAL A 482 7.01 -21.74 -13.96
CA VAL A 482 6.84 -22.63 -15.12
C VAL A 482 5.77 -23.68 -14.95
N VAL A 483 5.73 -24.44 -13.83
CA VAL A 483 4.80 -25.58 -13.66
C VAL A 483 4.20 -25.63 -12.27
N PHE A 484 2.89 -25.83 -12.17
CA PHE A 484 2.18 -26.12 -10.93
C PHE A 484 1.29 -27.34 -11.16
N TYR A 485 1.40 -28.34 -10.31
CA TYR A 485 0.64 -29.56 -10.37
C TYR A 485 0.06 -29.87 -9.00
N GLY A 486 -1.24 -30.13 -8.94
CA GLY A 486 -1.93 -30.54 -7.72
C GLY A 486 -2.89 -31.68 -8.01
N ARG A 487 -2.89 -32.68 -7.13
CA ARG A 487 -3.84 -33.79 -7.17
C ARG A 487 -4.39 -34.00 -5.77
N ASP A 488 -5.71 -33.99 -5.65
CA ASP A 488 -6.44 -34.34 -4.43
C ASP A 488 -7.41 -35.49 -4.75
N PRO A 489 -7.09 -36.73 -4.34
CA PRO A 489 -7.94 -37.89 -4.57
C PRO A 489 -9.31 -37.79 -3.88
N ALA A 490 -9.39 -37.20 -2.69
CA ALA A 490 -10.63 -37.14 -1.91
C ALA A 490 -11.65 -36.18 -2.53
N ALA A 491 -11.19 -35.06 -3.09
CA ALA A 491 -12.04 -34.13 -3.83
C ALA A 491 -12.22 -34.51 -5.31
N GLY A 492 -11.56 -35.58 -5.79
CA GLY A 492 -11.55 -35.96 -7.21
C GLY A 492 -10.89 -34.92 -8.13
N THR A 493 -10.07 -34.02 -7.59
CA THR A 493 -9.52 -32.89 -8.36
C THR A 493 -8.09 -33.13 -8.84
N ARG A 494 -7.82 -32.73 -10.08
CA ARG A 494 -6.48 -32.74 -10.68
C ARG A 494 -6.27 -31.45 -11.47
N HIS A 495 -5.19 -30.74 -11.21
CA HIS A 495 -4.85 -29.52 -11.92
C HIS A 495 -3.37 -29.46 -12.30
N LEU A 496 -3.11 -28.98 -13.52
CA LEU A 496 -1.78 -28.77 -14.09
C LEU A 496 -1.78 -27.39 -14.76
N LEU A 497 -0.89 -26.53 -14.32
CA LEU A 497 -0.68 -25.19 -14.84
C LEU A 497 0.77 -25.09 -15.30
N ALA A 498 1.01 -25.09 -16.61
CA ALA A 498 2.31 -24.80 -17.22
C ALA A 498 2.24 -23.43 -17.91
N VAL A 499 2.74 -22.37 -17.28
CA VAL A 499 2.59 -21.00 -17.78
C VAL A 499 3.59 -20.71 -18.90
N PRO A 500 3.19 -20.10 -20.05
CA PRO A 500 1.82 -19.75 -20.47
C PRO A 500 1.13 -20.83 -21.34
N LEU A 501 1.74 -22.01 -21.50
CA LEU A 501 1.42 -22.99 -22.53
C LEU A 501 0.16 -23.84 -22.27
N LEU A 502 -0.12 -24.20 -21.02
CA LEU A 502 -1.16 -25.18 -20.70
C LEU A 502 -1.78 -24.92 -19.32
N PHE A 503 -3.11 -24.90 -19.26
CA PHE A 503 -3.89 -24.83 -18.03
C PHE A 503 -4.92 -25.96 -18.10
N HIS A 504 -4.72 -27.01 -17.32
CA HIS A 504 -5.63 -28.14 -17.22
C HIS A 504 -6.19 -28.22 -15.80
N TRP A 505 -7.51 -28.30 -15.69
CA TRP A 505 -8.24 -28.42 -14.43
C TRP A 505 -9.36 -29.44 -14.60
N ARG A 506 -9.39 -30.45 -13.73
CA ARG A 506 -10.39 -31.52 -13.73
C ARG A 506 -10.96 -31.65 -12.32
N ASP A 507 -12.28 -31.68 -12.24
CA ASP A 507 -13.05 -32.04 -11.05
C ASP A 507 -13.90 -33.28 -11.35
N HIS A 508 -14.86 -33.60 -10.46
CA HIS A 508 -15.68 -34.81 -10.58
C HIS A 508 -16.59 -34.78 -11.83
N ASP A 509 -17.11 -33.60 -12.20
CA ASP A 509 -18.16 -33.48 -13.22
C ASP A 509 -17.68 -32.84 -14.53
N SER A 510 -16.47 -32.27 -14.53
CA SER A 510 -15.94 -31.48 -15.62
C SER A 510 -14.42 -31.55 -15.79
N SER A 511 -13.98 -31.27 -17.00
CA SER A 511 -12.56 -31.12 -17.34
C SER A 511 -12.37 -29.94 -18.26
N THR A 512 -11.40 -29.09 -17.94
CA THR A 512 -11.05 -27.89 -18.68
C THR A 512 -9.58 -27.96 -19.05
N THR A 513 -9.29 -27.78 -20.33
CA THR A 513 -7.93 -27.67 -20.87
C THR A 513 -7.86 -26.40 -21.69
N ILE A 514 -6.93 -25.51 -21.36
CA ILE A 514 -6.66 -24.27 -22.09
C ILE A 514 -5.20 -24.34 -22.51
N ALA A 515 -4.94 -24.36 -23.82
CA ALA A 515 -3.63 -24.22 -24.41
C ALA A 515 -3.69 -22.99 -25.33
N PRO A 516 -3.44 -21.78 -24.81
CA PRO A 516 -3.74 -20.54 -25.51
C PRO A 516 -3.21 -20.55 -26.96
N PRO A 517 -4.03 -20.15 -27.95
CA PRO A 517 -5.38 -19.57 -27.85
C PRO A 517 -6.54 -20.60 -27.79
N VAL A 518 -6.24 -21.90 -27.76
CA VAL A 518 -7.22 -22.99 -27.80
C VAL A 518 -7.75 -23.29 -26.40
N PHE A 519 -9.05 -23.52 -26.27
CA PHE A 519 -9.63 -24.06 -25.05
C PHE A 519 -10.61 -25.20 -25.36
N TYR A 520 -10.72 -26.12 -24.43
CA TYR A 520 -11.62 -27.26 -24.44
C TYR A 520 -12.14 -27.50 -23.03
N HIS A 521 -13.46 -27.45 -22.85
CA HIS A 521 -14.15 -27.66 -21.60
C HIS A 521 -15.25 -28.71 -21.80
N ARG A 522 -15.17 -29.81 -21.07
CA ARG A 522 -16.13 -30.93 -21.11
C ARG A 522 -16.83 -31.03 -19.76
N HIS A 523 -18.14 -31.23 -19.77
CA HIS A 523 -18.97 -31.49 -18.58
C HIS A 523 -19.91 -32.67 -18.86
N ALA A 524 -20.59 -33.20 -17.84
CA ALA A 524 -21.44 -34.40 -17.97
C ALA A 524 -22.45 -34.38 -19.14
N THR A 525 -23.04 -33.21 -19.46
CA THR A 525 -24.08 -33.06 -20.49
C THR A 525 -23.60 -32.47 -21.82
N GLY A 526 -22.28 -32.31 -22.01
CA GLY A 526 -21.74 -31.81 -23.27
C GLY A 526 -20.34 -31.18 -23.20
N TYR A 527 -20.04 -30.29 -24.14
CA TYR A 527 -18.71 -29.67 -24.30
C TYR A 527 -18.78 -28.24 -24.84
N HIS A 528 -17.72 -27.50 -24.60
CA HIS A 528 -17.40 -26.19 -25.18
C HIS A 528 -15.94 -26.20 -25.63
N ALA A 529 -15.67 -25.83 -26.88
CA ALA A 529 -14.34 -25.82 -27.45
C ALA A 529 -14.17 -24.56 -28.33
N GLY A 530 -12.96 -24.05 -28.46
CA GLY A 530 -12.76 -22.88 -29.30
C GLY A 530 -11.33 -22.40 -29.40
N VAL A 531 -11.13 -21.44 -30.31
CA VAL A 531 -9.90 -20.68 -30.53
C VAL A 531 -10.23 -19.23 -30.23
N PHE A 532 -9.81 -18.71 -29.08
CA PHE A 532 -10.15 -17.35 -28.67
C PHE A 532 -9.38 -16.30 -29.50
N PRO A 533 -10.00 -15.20 -29.97
CA PRO A 533 -11.42 -14.83 -29.92
C PRO A 533 -12.15 -15.11 -31.26
N LEU A 534 -11.75 -16.13 -32.02
CA LEU A 534 -12.25 -16.36 -33.38
C LEU A 534 -13.37 -17.39 -33.43
N LEU A 535 -13.25 -18.50 -32.71
CA LEU A 535 -14.12 -19.66 -32.83
C LEU A 535 -14.59 -20.13 -31.46
N TRP A 536 -15.90 -20.32 -31.29
CA TRP A 536 -16.48 -21.02 -30.14
C TRP A 536 -17.55 -21.98 -30.63
N ARG A 537 -17.43 -23.24 -30.24
CA ARG A 537 -18.38 -24.30 -30.55
C ARG A 537 -18.74 -25.01 -29.26
N GLY A 538 -20.02 -25.29 -29.05
CA GLY A 538 -20.39 -26.11 -27.91
C GLY A 538 -21.78 -26.69 -28.02
N ARG A 539 -21.99 -27.76 -27.25
CA ARG A 539 -23.26 -28.48 -27.14
C ARG A 539 -23.49 -28.76 -25.66
N ARG A 540 -24.72 -28.54 -25.20
CA ARG A 540 -25.18 -28.87 -23.85
C ARG A 540 -26.62 -29.35 -23.92
N GLY A 541 -26.83 -30.65 -23.73
CA GLY A 541 -28.13 -31.29 -23.99
C GLY A 541 -28.62 -31.05 -25.42
N SER A 542 -29.83 -30.50 -25.55
CA SER A 542 -30.48 -30.15 -26.83
C SER A 542 -30.05 -28.79 -27.42
N ARG A 543 -29.22 -28.02 -26.72
CA ARG A 543 -28.72 -26.71 -27.18
C ARG A 543 -27.34 -26.85 -27.80
N SER A 544 -27.13 -26.21 -28.95
CA SER A 544 -25.81 -26.10 -29.58
C SER A 544 -25.56 -24.70 -30.11
N HIS A 545 -24.29 -24.28 -30.12
CA HIS A 545 -23.86 -23.01 -30.69
C HIS A 545 -22.57 -23.18 -31.48
N LEU A 546 -22.44 -22.39 -32.54
CA LEU A 546 -21.23 -22.21 -33.33
C LEU A 546 -21.07 -20.71 -33.58
N VAL A 547 -19.94 -20.16 -33.17
CA VAL A 547 -19.58 -18.75 -33.26
C VAL A 547 -18.27 -18.65 -34.00
N VAL A 548 -18.27 -17.96 -35.14
CA VAL A 548 -17.08 -17.52 -35.86
C VAL A 548 -17.09 -15.99 -35.82
N ALA A 549 -16.51 -15.42 -34.76
CA ALA A 549 -16.61 -13.98 -34.53
C ALA A 549 -15.70 -13.19 -35.49
N PRO A 550 -16.07 -11.93 -35.79
CA PRO A 550 -17.34 -11.28 -35.46
C PRO A 550 -18.47 -11.58 -36.48
N LEU A 551 -18.21 -12.40 -37.49
CA LEU A 551 -19.03 -12.43 -38.71
C LEU A 551 -20.23 -13.38 -38.63
N PHE A 552 -20.13 -14.47 -37.88
CA PHE A 552 -21.12 -15.55 -37.94
C PHE A 552 -21.44 -16.11 -36.55
N TRP A 553 -22.72 -16.19 -36.23
CA TRP A 553 -23.22 -16.86 -35.02
C TRP A 553 -24.38 -17.78 -35.38
N ARG A 554 -24.36 -19.02 -34.91
CA ARG A 554 -25.44 -19.98 -35.08
C ARG A 554 -25.81 -20.56 -33.74
N PHE A 555 -27.08 -20.43 -33.35
CA PHE A 555 -27.64 -20.99 -32.14
C PHE A 555 -28.79 -21.92 -32.50
N ARG A 556 -28.81 -23.13 -31.94
CA ARG A 556 -29.89 -24.10 -32.11
C ARG A 556 -30.36 -24.57 -30.75
N ASN A 557 -31.66 -24.64 -30.55
CA ASN A 557 -32.28 -25.26 -29.39
C ASN A 557 -33.31 -26.28 -29.88
N GLY A 558 -32.93 -27.56 -29.81
CA GLY A 558 -33.77 -28.67 -30.29
C GLY A 558 -35.08 -28.80 -29.52
N ALA A 559 -35.08 -28.53 -28.21
CA ALA A 559 -36.30 -28.64 -27.38
C ALA A 559 -37.36 -27.58 -27.73
N ALA A 560 -36.94 -26.38 -28.16
CA ALA A 560 -37.85 -25.32 -28.56
C ALA A 560 -38.02 -25.21 -30.09
N GLN A 561 -37.43 -26.14 -30.86
CA GLN A 561 -37.33 -26.09 -32.33
C GLN A 561 -36.93 -24.71 -32.88
N THR A 562 -36.04 -24.00 -32.17
CA THR A 562 -35.59 -22.66 -32.57
C THR A 562 -34.21 -22.69 -33.20
N HIS A 563 -34.06 -21.94 -34.29
CA HIS A 563 -32.82 -21.79 -35.02
C HIS A 563 -32.54 -20.31 -35.26
N THR A 564 -31.40 -19.84 -34.80
CA THR A 564 -30.94 -18.46 -35.01
C THR A 564 -29.61 -18.50 -35.74
N THR A 565 -29.52 -17.81 -36.87
CA THR A 565 -28.28 -17.59 -37.61
C THR A 565 -28.08 -16.09 -37.75
N VAL A 566 -26.89 -15.62 -37.43
CA VAL A 566 -26.50 -14.22 -37.57
C VAL A 566 -25.29 -14.21 -38.48
N VAL A 567 -25.36 -13.41 -39.54
CA VAL A 567 -24.28 -13.16 -40.50
C VAL A 567 -24.16 -11.65 -40.60
N VAL A 568 -23.25 -11.04 -39.83
CA VAL A 568 -23.21 -9.59 -39.65
C VAL A 568 -23.20 -8.85 -40.99
N PRO A 569 -24.02 -7.79 -41.17
CA PRO A 569 -24.96 -7.18 -40.21
C PRO A 569 -26.37 -7.80 -40.19
N GLY A 570 -26.56 -8.92 -40.88
CA GLY A 570 -27.81 -9.64 -41.00
C GLY A 570 -28.06 -10.65 -39.87
N TRP A 571 -29.33 -10.92 -39.59
CA TRP A 571 -29.75 -12.02 -38.73
C TRP A 571 -31.04 -12.65 -39.24
N TYR A 572 -31.20 -13.92 -38.91
CA TYR A 572 -32.37 -14.73 -39.23
C TYR A 572 -32.65 -15.67 -38.07
N ARG A 573 -33.87 -15.62 -37.55
CA ARG A 573 -34.38 -16.50 -36.50
C ARG A 573 -35.66 -17.15 -36.98
N ARG A 574 -35.75 -18.46 -36.83
CA ARG A 574 -36.93 -19.27 -37.11
C ARG A 574 -37.36 -20.01 -35.84
N GLY A 575 -38.64 -19.96 -35.54
CA GLY A 575 -39.29 -20.76 -34.49
C GLY A 575 -40.55 -21.43 -35.05
N VAL A 576 -41.32 -22.06 -34.16
CA VAL A 576 -42.56 -22.76 -34.52
C VAL A 576 -43.62 -21.79 -35.03
N ASP A 577 -43.77 -20.64 -34.37
CA ASP A 577 -44.83 -19.66 -34.67
C ASP A 577 -44.47 -18.62 -35.74
N GLY A 578 -43.27 -18.73 -36.34
CA GLY A 578 -42.85 -17.89 -37.44
C GLY A 578 -41.36 -17.58 -37.52
N TYR A 579 -41.03 -16.43 -38.11
CA TYR A 579 -39.66 -16.02 -38.40
C TYR A 579 -39.43 -14.54 -38.11
N ASN A 580 -38.18 -14.18 -37.85
CA ASN A 580 -37.75 -12.80 -37.73
C ASN A 580 -36.36 -12.67 -38.35
N ALA A 581 -36.19 -11.69 -39.22
CA ALA A 581 -34.98 -11.45 -39.97
C ALA A 581 -34.72 -9.95 -40.10
N GLY A 582 -33.46 -9.57 -40.25
CA GLY A 582 -33.14 -8.17 -40.53
C GLY A 582 -31.70 -7.96 -40.92
N LEU A 583 -31.45 -6.82 -41.56
CA LEU A 583 -30.15 -6.26 -41.89
C LEU A 583 -30.00 -4.98 -41.07
N PHE A 584 -29.33 -5.04 -39.92
CA PHE A 584 -29.23 -3.87 -39.03
C PHE A 584 -28.36 -2.77 -39.67
N PRO A 585 -28.74 -1.48 -39.60
CA PRO A 585 -29.98 -0.91 -39.06
C PRO A 585 -31.08 -0.69 -40.10
N VAL A 586 -30.93 -1.18 -41.34
CA VAL A 586 -31.75 -0.78 -42.50
C VAL A 586 -33.06 -1.55 -42.60
N LEU A 587 -33.04 -2.87 -42.45
CA LEU A 587 -34.20 -3.73 -42.76
C LEU A 587 -34.55 -4.62 -41.58
N PHE A 588 -35.82 -4.67 -41.19
CA PHE A 588 -36.33 -5.62 -40.21
C PHE A 588 -37.67 -6.17 -40.68
N ALA A 589 -37.79 -7.49 -40.76
CA ALA A 589 -38.99 -8.16 -41.22
C ALA A 589 -39.24 -9.41 -40.39
N GLY A 590 -40.45 -9.56 -39.87
CA GLY A 590 -40.80 -10.76 -39.12
C GLY A 590 -42.29 -10.97 -39.00
N ARG A 591 -42.66 -12.23 -38.77
CA ARG A 591 -44.02 -12.69 -38.57
C ARG A 591 -44.05 -13.68 -37.41
N GLU A 592 -44.98 -13.47 -36.49
CA GLU A 592 -45.22 -14.32 -35.33
C GLU A 592 -46.73 -14.47 -35.17
N GLY A 593 -47.26 -15.63 -35.59
CA GLY A 593 -48.71 -15.84 -35.72
C GLY A 593 -49.39 -14.83 -36.66
N LYS A 594 -50.34 -14.06 -36.10
CA LYS A 594 -51.07 -12.98 -36.81
C LYS A 594 -50.33 -11.63 -36.83
N ARG A 595 -49.26 -11.48 -36.03
CA ARG A 595 -48.47 -10.24 -35.98
C ARG A 595 -47.42 -10.24 -37.07
N SER A 596 -47.23 -9.10 -37.74
CA SER A 596 -46.15 -8.93 -38.71
C SER A 596 -45.56 -7.52 -38.64
N HIS A 597 -44.26 -7.41 -38.85
CA HIS A 597 -43.58 -6.12 -39.01
C HIS A 597 -42.70 -6.14 -40.25
N PHE A 598 -42.62 -5.00 -40.93
CA PHE A 598 -41.73 -4.75 -42.05
C PHE A 598 -41.23 -3.31 -41.96
N VAL A 599 -39.94 -3.14 -41.76
CA VAL A 599 -39.31 -1.86 -41.43
C VAL A 599 -38.13 -1.66 -42.37
N VAL A 600 -38.16 -0.59 -43.15
CA VAL A 600 -37.05 -0.03 -43.93
C VAL A 600 -36.70 1.29 -43.25
N ALA A 601 -35.79 1.26 -42.28
CA ALA A 601 -35.49 2.43 -41.47
C ALA A 601 -34.62 3.46 -42.23
N PRO A 602 -34.81 4.77 -41.98
CA PRO A 602 -35.88 5.37 -41.18
C PRO A 602 -37.18 5.62 -41.97
N LEU A 603 -37.20 5.32 -43.28
CA LEU A 603 -38.19 5.85 -44.21
C LEU A 603 -39.56 5.17 -44.16
N PHE A 604 -39.64 3.87 -43.93
CA PHE A 604 -40.91 3.14 -44.06
C PHE A 604 -41.09 2.05 -43.02
N TRP A 605 -42.08 2.17 -42.13
CA TRP A 605 -42.33 1.17 -41.09
C TRP A 605 -43.78 0.71 -41.17
N ARG A 606 -44.00 -0.59 -41.29
CA ARG A 606 -45.33 -1.20 -41.30
C ARG A 606 -45.44 -2.25 -40.22
N PHE A 607 -46.38 -2.06 -39.29
CA PHE A 607 -46.70 -3.01 -38.23
C PHE A 607 -48.15 -3.44 -38.36
N ARG A 608 -48.41 -4.74 -38.19
CA ARG A 608 -49.74 -5.33 -38.11
C ARG A 608 -49.84 -6.13 -36.82
N GLU A 609 -50.84 -5.80 -36.03
CA GLU A 609 -51.13 -6.44 -34.76
C GLU A 609 -52.14 -7.59 -34.92
N ALA A 610 -52.33 -8.37 -33.85
CA ALA A 610 -53.16 -9.58 -33.88
C ALA A 610 -54.67 -9.27 -33.95
N ASP A 611 -55.07 -8.08 -33.51
CA ASP A 611 -56.44 -7.54 -33.49
C ASP A 611 -56.84 -6.87 -34.82
N GLY A 612 -55.97 -6.92 -35.83
CA GLY A 612 -56.18 -6.28 -37.13
C GLY A 612 -55.74 -4.82 -37.21
N ALA A 613 -55.23 -4.23 -36.12
CA ALA A 613 -54.67 -2.89 -36.15
C ALA A 613 -53.43 -2.83 -37.05
N SER A 614 -53.28 -1.74 -37.78
CA SER A 614 -52.13 -1.53 -38.67
C SER A 614 -51.56 -0.13 -38.52
N THR A 615 -50.23 -0.05 -38.35
CA THR A 615 -49.48 1.20 -38.31
C THR A 615 -48.58 1.27 -39.54
N THR A 616 -48.68 2.36 -40.30
CA THR A 616 -47.78 2.67 -41.41
C THR A 616 -47.11 4.00 -41.14
N VAL A 617 -45.78 4.04 -41.21
CA VAL A 617 -44.95 5.24 -41.09
C VAL A 617 -44.24 5.44 -42.42
N PHE A 618 -44.29 6.63 -42.99
CA PHE A 618 -43.57 7.04 -44.18
C PHE A 618 -42.91 8.40 -43.93
N GLY A 619 -41.60 8.39 -43.65
CA GLY A 619 -40.86 9.59 -43.25
C GLY A 619 -41.47 10.27 -42.00
N PRO A 620 -41.82 11.56 -42.04
CA PRO A 620 -42.46 12.27 -40.92
C PRO A 620 -43.96 11.94 -40.78
N ALA A 621 -44.55 11.25 -41.76
CA ALA A 621 -45.96 10.91 -41.74
C ALA A 621 -46.19 9.54 -41.09
N TYR A 622 -47.22 9.42 -40.26
CA TYR A 622 -47.71 8.10 -39.82
C TYR A 622 -49.23 8.03 -39.89
N LEU A 623 -49.72 6.80 -40.08
CA LEU A 623 -51.13 6.45 -40.07
C LEU A 623 -51.32 5.13 -39.31
N HIS A 624 -52.09 5.18 -38.23
CA HIS A 624 -52.51 4.04 -37.43
C HIS A 624 -54.02 3.82 -37.59
N ARG A 625 -54.42 2.63 -38.03
CA ARG A 625 -55.82 2.22 -38.21
C ARG A 625 -56.15 1.09 -37.24
N HIS A 626 -57.29 1.17 -36.57
CA HIS A 626 -57.82 0.15 -35.68
C HIS A 626 -59.35 0.08 -35.81
N SER A 627 -59.99 -0.89 -35.16
CA SER A 627 -61.44 -1.16 -35.33
C SER A 627 -62.36 0.01 -34.95
N GLN A 628 -61.93 0.91 -34.07
CA GLN A 628 -62.73 2.06 -33.61
C GLN A 628 -62.39 3.39 -34.31
N GLY A 629 -61.47 3.40 -35.27
CA GLY A 629 -61.11 4.60 -36.03
C GLY A 629 -59.65 4.66 -36.47
N TRP A 630 -59.12 5.87 -36.60
CA TRP A 630 -57.79 6.13 -37.14
C TRP A 630 -57.11 7.32 -36.46
N HIS A 631 -55.77 7.28 -36.46
CA HIS A 631 -54.92 8.37 -35.99
C HIS A 631 -53.77 8.55 -36.97
N GLY A 632 -53.51 9.78 -37.41
CA GLY A 632 -52.41 10.08 -38.30
C GLY A 632 -51.76 11.42 -37.99
N ALA A 633 -50.52 11.57 -38.41
CA ALA A 633 -49.81 12.83 -38.26
C ALA A 633 -48.79 13.03 -39.37
N ILE A 634 -48.45 14.28 -39.61
CA ILE A 634 -47.23 14.73 -40.30
C ILE A 634 -46.44 15.49 -39.24
N ALA A 635 -45.54 14.79 -38.54
CA ALA A 635 -44.84 15.37 -37.40
C ALA A 635 -43.80 16.41 -37.88
N PRO A 636 -43.66 17.58 -37.22
CA PRO A 636 -44.43 18.03 -36.05
C PRO A 636 -45.66 18.91 -36.38
N LEU A 637 -46.03 19.06 -37.65
CA LEU A 637 -46.97 20.09 -38.13
C LEU A 637 -48.45 19.76 -37.89
N LEU A 638 -48.86 18.53 -38.19
CA LEU A 638 -50.28 18.15 -38.21
C LEU A 638 -50.50 16.84 -37.46
N PHE A 639 -51.45 16.82 -36.52
CA PHE A 639 -51.93 15.59 -35.90
C PHE A 639 -53.45 15.57 -35.97
N ALA A 640 -54.03 14.50 -36.51
CA ALA A 640 -55.46 14.35 -36.65
C ALA A 640 -55.89 12.91 -36.36
N GLY A 641 -57.09 12.75 -35.82
CA GLY A 641 -57.63 11.42 -35.65
C GLY A 641 -59.01 11.38 -35.05
N ARG A 642 -59.62 10.21 -35.16
CA ARG A 642 -60.95 9.91 -34.67
C ARG A 642 -60.96 8.53 -34.03
N ARG A 643 -61.56 8.44 -32.84
CA ARG A 643 -61.81 7.18 -32.13
C ARG A 643 -63.22 7.22 -31.55
N GLY A 644 -64.14 6.45 -32.13
CA GLY A 644 -65.56 6.54 -31.79
C GLY A 644 -66.14 7.95 -32.03
N ARG A 645 -66.62 8.59 -30.96
CA ARG A 645 -67.15 9.97 -30.95
C ARG A 645 -66.08 11.04 -30.68
N SER A 646 -64.89 10.65 -30.21
CA SER A 646 -63.82 11.60 -29.92
C SER A 646 -63.03 11.95 -31.19
N ARG A 647 -62.73 13.23 -31.38
CA ARG A 647 -61.95 13.77 -32.49
C ARG A 647 -60.86 14.69 -31.96
N HIS A 648 -59.71 14.70 -32.64
CA HIS A 648 -58.68 15.69 -32.39
C HIS A 648 -58.08 16.20 -33.68
N LEU A 649 -57.71 17.47 -33.68
CA LEU A 649 -56.98 18.17 -34.73
C LEU A 649 -55.95 19.08 -34.05
N ALA A 650 -54.70 18.97 -34.44
CA ALA A 650 -53.63 19.84 -34.00
C ALA A 650 -52.85 20.31 -35.22
N VAL A 651 -52.92 21.61 -35.51
CA VAL A 651 -52.06 22.32 -36.47
C VAL A 651 -51.04 23.06 -35.63
N VAL A 652 -49.88 22.47 -35.40
CA VAL A 652 -48.87 23.01 -34.47
C VAL A 652 -48.10 24.15 -35.15
N PRO A 653 -47.89 25.31 -34.49
CA PRO A 653 -48.34 25.70 -33.14
C PRO A 653 -49.65 26.51 -33.12
N LEU A 654 -50.37 26.59 -34.24
CA LEU A 654 -51.47 27.54 -34.45
C LEU A 654 -52.76 27.17 -33.73
N LEU A 655 -53.12 25.89 -33.75
CA LEU A 655 -54.44 25.43 -33.32
C LEU A 655 -54.36 24.03 -32.74
N TRP A 656 -54.97 23.84 -31.57
CA TRP A 656 -55.33 22.52 -31.09
C TRP A 656 -56.81 22.47 -30.75
N HIS A 657 -57.52 21.54 -31.37
CA HIS A 657 -58.92 21.28 -31.11
C HIS A 657 -59.09 19.82 -30.70
N PHE A 658 -59.67 19.62 -29.53
CA PHE A 658 -60.02 18.30 -29.00
C PHE A 658 -61.50 18.31 -28.65
N SER A 659 -62.27 17.39 -29.24
CA SER A 659 -63.70 17.26 -28.96
C SER A 659 -64.09 15.82 -28.65
N ASP A 660 -65.02 15.69 -27.72
CA ASP A 660 -65.67 14.45 -27.34
C ASP A 660 -67.13 14.74 -26.95
N ALA A 661 -67.95 13.71 -26.71
CA ALA A 661 -69.39 13.84 -26.51
C ALA A 661 -69.83 14.85 -25.43
N ARG A 662 -68.98 15.16 -24.44
CA ARG A 662 -69.31 16.05 -23.30
C ARG A 662 -68.38 17.27 -23.16
N ARG A 663 -67.35 17.38 -23.99
CA ARG A 663 -66.26 18.37 -23.80
C ARG A 663 -65.68 18.79 -25.14
N SER A 664 -65.44 20.10 -25.30
CA SER A 664 -64.61 20.63 -26.37
C SER A 664 -63.52 21.53 -25.79
N THR A 665 -62.31 21.43 -26.32
CA THR A 665 -61.16 22.24 -25.93
C THR A 665 -60.53 22.78 -27.20
N THR A 666 -60.50 24.09 -27.35
CA THR A 666 -59.85 24.79 -28.45
C THR A 666 -58.72 25.64 -27.87
N ILE A 667 -57.53 25.54 -28.43
CA ILE A 667 -56.35 26.29 -28.03
C ILE A 667 -55.85 27.01 -29.28
N VAL A 668 -55.78 28.34 -29.22
CA VAL A 668 -55.22 29.23 -30.25
C VAL A 668 -54.25 30.14 -29.50
N PRO A 669 -52.95 29.80 -29.43
CA PRO A 669 -52.04 30.51 -28.55
C PRO A 669 -52.07 32.03 -28.73
N PRO A 670 -52.01 32.81 -27.63
CA PRO A 670 -51.90 32.37 -26.24
C PRO A 670 -53.24 32.00 -25.58
N ALA A 671 -54.34 32.07 -26.32
CA ALA A 671 -55.69 31.87 -25.83
C ALA A 671 -56.11 30.40 -25.81
N TRP A 672 -57.02 30.08 -24.90
CA TRP A 672 -57.65 28.77 -24.83
C TRP A 672 -59.09 28.91 -24.35
N TYR A 673 -59.94 28.03 -24.86
CA TYR A 673 -61.33 27.91 -24.48
C TYR A 673 -61.68 26.43 -24.28
N ARG A 674 -62.27 26.12 -23.14
CA ARG A 674 -62.68 24.76 -22.81
C ARG A 674 -64.11 24.74 -22.31
N ARG A 675 -64.99 24.12 -23.10
CA ARG A 675 -66.38 23.83 -22.74
C ARG A 675 -66.46 22.48 -22.04
N ARG A 676 -67.22 22.42 -20.95
CA ARG A 676 -67.55 21.20 -20.19
C ARG A 676 -69.06 21.10 -20.05
N GLU A 677 -69.54 19.90 -19.75
CA GLU A 677 -70.97 19.60 -19.52
C GLU A 677 -71.67 20.57 -18.55
N HIS A 678 -71.00 21.02 -17.47
CA HIS A 678 -71.57 21.94 -16.46
C HIS A 678 -70.67 23.16 -16.19
N GLY A 679 -70.18 23.78 -17.27
CA GLY A 679 -69.46 25.05 -17.20
C GLY A 679 -68.36 25.20 -18.23
N TYR A 680 -67.53 26.21 -18.04
CA TYR A 680 -66.47 26.56 -18.99
C TYR A 680 -65.22 27.05 -18.24
N SER A 681 -64.11 27.04 -18.95
CA SER A 681 -62.89 27.68 -18.51
C SER A 681 -62.18 28.24 -19.73
N ALA A 682 -61.77 29.50 -19.65
CA ALA A 682 -61.15 30.24 -20.73
C ALA A 682 -60.00 31.08 -20.19
N GLY A 683 -59.08 31.48 -21.05
CA GLY A 683 -57.99 32.36 -20.64
C GLY A 683 -57.01 32.65 -21.75
N ALA A 684 -56.10 33.58 -21.46
CA ALA A 684 -54.95 33.93 -22.28
C ALA A 684 -53.71 33.75 -21.41
N PHE A 685 -52.88 32.76 -21.72
CA PHE A 685 -51.67 32.47 -20.93
C PHE A 685 -50.59 33.54 -21.16
N PRO A 686 -49.90 34.07 -20.13
CA PRO A 686 -50.07 33.83 -18.70
C PRO A 686 -50.87 34.95 -18.01
N ILE A 687 -51.69 35.71 -18.71
CA ILE A 687 -52.30 36.94 -18.18
C ILE A 687 -53.60 36.63 -17.42
N LEU A 688 -54.48 35.83 -18.03
CA LEU A 688 -55.87 35.69 -17.60
C LEU A 688 -56.31 34.23 -17.58
N TRP A 689 -56.91 33.80 -16.46
CA TRP A 689 -57.67 32.55 -16.39
C TRP A 689 -58.97 32.81 -15.65
N LEU A 690 -60.07 32.42 -16.29
CA LEU A 690 -61.39 32.53 -15.70
C LEU A 690 -62.20 31.29 -16.01
N GLY A 691 -63.09 30.94 -15.10
CA GLY A 691 -64.01 29.85 -15.37
C GLY A 691 -64.95 29.54 -14.24
N ARG A 692 -65.99 28.82 -14.62
CA ARG A 692 -67.05 28.37 -13.75
C ARG A 692 -67.21 26.87 -13.91
N GLN A 693 -67.20 26.15 -12.79
CA GLN A 693 -67.50 24.71 -12.76
C GLN A 693 -68.50 24.44 -11.64
N ARG A 694 -69.76 24.18 -12.00
CA ARG A 694 -70.89 24.14 -11.05
C ARG A 694 -70.95 25.43 -10.19
N GLN A 695 -70.68 25.30 -8.89
CA GLN A 695 -70.69 26.37 -7.88
C GLN A 695 -69.29 26.98 -7.61
N ARG A 696 -68.23 26.53 -8.29
CA ARG A 696 -66.87 27.07 -8.13
C ARG A 696 -66.58 28.10 -9.19
N ARG A 697 -66.07 29.26 -8.78
CA ARG A 697 -65.59 30.33 -9.67
C ARG A 697 -64.11 30.57 -9.40
N HIS A 698 -63.36 30.83 -10.47
CA HIS A 698 -61.97 31.27 -10.38
C HIS A 698 -61.72 32.42 -11.35
N LEU A 699 -60.97 33.41 -10.89
CA LEU A 699 -60.45 34.53 -11.65
C LEU A 699 -58.98 34.72 -11.27
N VAL A 700 -58.11 34.70 -12.24
CA VAL A 700 -56.66 34.86 -12.08
C VAL A 700 -56.22 35.89 -13.09
N VAL A 701 -55.82 37.07 -12.62
CA VAL A 701 -55.12 38.10 -13.38
C VAL A 701 -53.68 38.07 -12.89
N PHE A 702 -52.81 37.31 -13.55
CA PHE A 702 -51.45 37.12 -13.07
C PHE A 702 -50.56 38.33 -13.46
N PRO A 703 -49.65 38.74 -12.57
CA PRO A 703 -49.43 38.26 -11.20
C PRO A 703 -50.29 38.98 -10.14
N ALA A 704 -51.13 39.93 -10.53
CA ALA A 704 -51.75 40.90 -9.64
C ALA A 704 -52.83 40.33 -8.69
N LEU A 705 -53.69 39.43 -9.17
CA LEU A 705 -54.89 39.01 -8.44
C LEU A 705 -55.23 37.55 -8.71
N TRP A 706 -55.32 36.74 -7.65
CA TRP A 706 -55.92 35.41 -7.72
C TRP A 706 -57.12 35.31 -6.79
N HIS A 707 -58.31 35.11 -7.35
CA HIS A 707 -59.55 34.95 -6.61
C HIS A 707 -60.21 33.61 -6.90
N PHE A 708 -60.46 32.85 -5.83
CA PHE A 708 -61.12 31.54 -5.88
C PHE A 708 -62.29 31.53 -4.91
N SER A 709 -63.50 31.28 -5.40
CA SER A 709 -64.71 31.26 -4.56
C SER A 709 -65.54 29.99 -4.76
N ARG A 710 -66.11 29.53 -3.64
CA ARG A 710 -67.11 28.46 -3.54
C ARG A 710 -67.99 28.72 -2.31
N PRO A 711 -69.18 28.11 -2.19
CA PRO A 711 -70.04 28.32 -1.01
C PRO A 711 -69.28 28.11 0.31
N GLY A 712 -69.28 29.12 1.18
CA GLY A 712 -68.63 29.09 2.50
C GLY A 712 -67.09 29.17 2.51
N ARG A 713 -66.42 29.43 1.38
CA ARG A 713 -64.96 29.59 1.31
C ARG A 713 -64.53 30.51 0.16
N SER A 714 -63.72 31.52 0.46
CA SER A 714 -63.09 32.37 -0.54
C SER A 714 -61.60 32.52 -0.26
N THR A 715 -60.81 32.63 -1.33
CA THR A 715 -59.38 32.92 -1.28
C THR A 715 -59.11 34.06 -2.23
N THR A 716 -58.53 35.14 -1.73
CA THR A 716 -58.06 36.27 -2.53
C THR A 716 -56.57 36.42 -2.25
N VAL A 717 -55.76 36.48 -3.31
CA VAL A 717 -54.32 36.73 -3.24
C VAL A 717 -54.05 37.97 -4.06
N VAL A 718 -53.45 38.98 -3.43
CA VAL A 718 -52.93 40.19 -4.07
C VAL A 718 -51.48 40.27 -3.62
N PRO A 719 -50.53 39.71 -4.38
CA PRO A 719 -49.15 39.56 -3.91
C PRO A 719 -48.56 40.88 -3.39
N PRO A 720 -47.84 40.86 -2.25
CA PRO A 720 -47.46 39.70 -1.42
C PRO A 720 -48.50 39.29 -0.35
N ALA A 721 -49.69 39.89 -0.37
CA ALA A 721 -50.76 39.64 0.59
C ALA A 721 -51.71 38.53 0.15
N TRP A 722 -52.28 37.85 1.14
CA TRP A 722 -53.33 36.86 0.91
C TRP A 722 -54.38 36.90 2.02
N LEU A 723 -55.61 36.54 1.66
CA LEU A 723 -56.74 36.41 2.56
C LEU A 723 -57.53 35.16 2.20
N HIS A 724 -57.67 34.27 3.18
CA HIS A 724 -58.43 33.04 3.07
C HIS A 724 -59.54 32.99 4.11
N ARG A 725 -60.78 33.06 3.65
CA ARG A 725 -61.97 32.98 4.50
C ARG A 725 -62.61 31.59 4.38
N HIS A 726 -63.01 31.03 5.51
CA HIS A 726 -63.79 29.79 5.58
C HIS A 726 -64.80 29.87 6.72
N ARG A 727 -65.83 29.02 6.72
CA ARG A 727 -66.92 29.06 7.73
C ARG A 727 -66.49 29.11 9.21
N ARG A 728 -65.30 28.60 9.55
CA ARG A 728 -64.80 28.48 10.94
C ARG A 728 -63.62 29.42 11.28
N GLY A 729 -63.37 30.42 10.42
CA GLY A 729 -62.36 31.44 10.66
C GLY A 729 -61.67 31.95 9.41
N TYR A 730 -60.46 32.48 9.58
CA TYR A 730 -59.69 33.09 8.51
C TYR A 730 -58.19 32.82 8.66
N SER A 731 -57.48 32.99 7.57
CA SER A 731 -56.02 33.06 7.56
C SER A 731 -55.61 34.15 6.58
N ALA A 732 -54.75 35.06 7.02
CA ALA A 732 -54.29 36.18 6.23
C ALA A 732 -52.81 36.45 6.52
N GLY A 733 -52.14 37.16 5.62
CA GLY A 733 -50.76 37.52 5.85
C GLY A 733 -50.12 38.26 4.70
N VAL A 734 -48.96 38.83 4.99
CA VAL A 734 -48.04 39.47 4.03
C VAL A 734 -46.76 38.66 4.05
N PHE A 735 -46.52 37.88 3.00
CA PHE A 735 -45.36 37.00 2.95
C PHE A 735 -44.04 37.81 2.76
N PRO A 736 -42.95 37.51 3.49
CA PRO A 736 -42.77 36.53 4.56
C PRO A 736 -42.90 37.10 5.98
N LEU A 737 -43.40 38.32 6.13
CA LEU A 737 -43.30 39.10 7.37
C LEU A 737 -44.38 38.75 8.39
N LEU A 738 -45.64 38.66 7.94
CA LEU A 738 -46.80 38.57 8.81
C LEU A 738 -47.68 37.39 8.41
N PHE A 739 -47.98 36.51 9.38
CA PHE A 739 -49.00 35.47 9.21
C PHE A 739 -49.91 35.46 10.43
N ALA A 740 -51.20 35.64 10.20
CA ALA A 740 -52.21 35.63 11.24
C ALA A 740 -53.38 34.74 10.83
N GLY A 741 -53.91 33.98 11.76
CA GLY A 741 -55.11 33.23 11.47
C GLY A 741 -55.73 32.56 12.69
N ARG A 742 -57.04 32.31 12.55
CA ARG A 742 -57.88 31.64 13.53
C ARG A 742 -58.63 30.51 12.85
N LYS A 743 -58.60 29.33 13.48
CA LYS A 743 -59.36 28.15 13.05
C LYS A 743 -59.87 27.43 14.29
N ASN A 744 -61.18 27.50 14.54
CA ASN A 744 -61.80 27.08 15.81
C ASN A 744 -61.09 27.79 17.00
N ASP A 745 -60.59 27.02 17.97
CA ASP A 745 -59.87 27.53 19.15
C ASP A 745 -58.37 27.74 18.93
N ARG A 746 -57.85 27.42 17.74
CA ARG A 746 -56.43 27.61 17.42
C ARG A 746 -56.22 28.98 16.81
N ARG A 747 -55.29 29.74 17.39
CA ARG A 747 -54.84 31.03 16.86
C ARG A 747 -53.33 31.00 16.68
N HIS A 748 -52.87 31.65 15.62
CA HIS A 748 -51.45 31.85 15.38
C HIS A 748 -51.19 33.28 14.92
N LEU A 749 -50.09 33.85 15.40
CA LEU A 749 -49.54 35.13 14.99
C LEU A 749 -48.04 34.95 14.81
N VAL A 750 -47.54 35.26 13.63
CA VAL A 750 -46.13 35.13 13.25
C VAL A 750 -45.71 36.48 12.69
N VAL A 751 -44.82 37.17 13.40
CA VAL A 751 -44.09 38.35 12.94
C VAL A 751 -42.65 37.92 12.76
N ALA A 752 -42.32 37.42 11.57
CA ALA A 752 -41.02 36.82 11.33
C ALA A 752 -39.91 37.88 11.24
N PRO A 753 -38.69 37.60 11.77
CA PRO A 753 -38.28 36.43 12.55
C PRO A 753 -38.45 36.59 14.08
N LEU A 754 -39.03 37.71 14.53
CA LEU A 754 -38.96 38.17 15.93
C LEU A 754 -39.91 37.44 16.86
N LEU A 755 -41.16 37.23 16.43
CA LEU A 755 -42.24 36.74 17.28
C LEU A 755 -43.00 35.61 16.59
N TRP A 756 -43.12 34.47 17.28
CA TRP A 756 -44.04 33.40 16.89
C TRP A 756 -44.92 33.02 18.07
N HIS A 757 -46.22 33.24 17.95
CA HIS A 757 -47.20 32.85 18.96
C HIS A 757 -48.18 31.84 18.38
N PHE A 758 -48.23 30.67 19.00
CA PHE A 758 -49.16 29.60 18.67
C PHE A 758 -49.96 29.23 19.92
N ALA A 759 -51.29 29.37 19.87
CA ALA A 759 -52.15 29.04 21.00
C ALA A 759 -53.31 28.13 20.60
N SER A 760 -53.67 27.26 21.53
CA SER A 760 -54.84 26.37 21.48
C SER A 760 -55.41 26.23 22.89
N ALA A 761 -56.58 25.60 23.03
CA ALA A 761 -57.22 25.38 24.33
C ALA A 761 -56.36 24.64 25.38
N ARG A 762 -55.35 23.85 24.98
CA ARG A 762 -54.52 23.03 25.91
C ARG A 762 -53.04 23.39 25.97
N SER A 763 -52.57 24.26 25.07
CA SER A 763 -51.15 24.61 24.99
C SER A 763 -50.93 25.95 24.31
N SER A 764 -49.93 26.69 24.80
CA SER A 764 -49.42 27.91 24.16
C SER A 764 -47.91 27.80 23.97
N THR A 765 -47.44 28.31 22.84
CA THR A 765 -46.02 28.44 22.52
C THR A 765 -45.78 29.87 22.08
N THR A 766 -44.90 30.57 22.79
CA THR A 766 -44.44 31.90 22.41
C THR A 766 -42.94 31.82 22.19
N VAL A 767 -42.49 32.25 21.02
CA VAL A 767 -41.08 32.41 20.69
C VAL A 767 -40.83 33.88 20.48
N VAL A 768 -39.91 34.44 21.26
CA VAL A 768 -39.36 35.79 21.11
C VAL A 768 -37.87 35.57 20.88
N ALA A 769 -37.43 35.53 19.63
CA ALA A 769 -36.10 35.04 19.29
C ALA A 769 -35.00 35.77 20.09
N PRO A 770 -34.02 35.06 20.70
CA PRO A 770 -33.75 33.61 20.66
C PRO A 770 -34.44 32.79 21.77
N GLY A 771 -35.31 33.42 22.57
CA GLY A 771 -36.05 32.82 23.65
C GLY A 771 -37.33 32.11 23.20
N TRP A 772 -37.70 31.06 23.93
CA TRP A 772 -38.97 30.37 23.74
C TRP A 772 -39.58 29.97 25.07
N TYR A 773 -40.90 29.96 25.10
CA TYR A 773 -41.71 29.53 26.22
C TYR A 773 -42.85 28.65 25.71
N HIS A 774 -42.95 27.44 26.23
CA HIS A 774 -43.97 26.47 25.88
C HIS A 774 -44.69 25.98 27.13
N ARG A 775 -46.01 26.16 27.16
CA ARG A 775 -46.90 25.71 28.24
C ARG A 775 -47.83 24.62 27.71
N HIS A 776 -47.95 23.52 28.43
CA HIS A 776 -48.88 22.43 28.14
C HIS A 776 -49.52 21.88 29.42
N ALA A 777 -50.57 21.08 29.31
CA ALA A 777 -51.37 20.61 30.45
C ALA A 777 -50.59 19.84 31.56
N ARG A 778 -49.40 19.28 31.26
CA ARG A 778 -48.61 18.45 32.18
C ARG A 778 -47.25 19.06 32.56
N GLY A 779 -47.06 20.34 32.26
CA GLY A 779 -45.84 21.06 32.59
C GLY A 779 -45.51 22.21 31.64
N TRP A 780 -44.26 22.61 31.67
CA TRP A 780 -43.75 23.73 30.89
C TRP A 780 -42.31 23.47 30.49
N ALA A 781 -41.89 24.12 29.42
CA ALA A 781 -40.50 24.18 29.02
C ALA A 781 -40.18 25.56 28.48
N ALA A 782 -39.03 26.09 28.84
CA ALA A 782 -38.56 27.39 28.39
C ALA A 782 -37.06 27.34 28.16
N GLY A 783 -36.56 28.24 27.32
CA GLY A 783 -35.13 28.33 27.10
C GLY A 783 -34.69 29.50 26.24
N LEU A 784 -33.41 29.79 26.33
CA LEU A 784 -32.66 30.68 25.45
C LEU A 784 -31.75 29.78 24.62
N PHE A 785 -32.08 29.56 23.35
CA PHE A 785 -31.31 28.66 22.51
C PHE A 785 -29.92 29.27 22.19
N PRO A 786 -28.78 28.55 22.34
CA PRO A 786 -28.61 27.18 22.81
C PRO A 786 -28.13 27.05 24.27
N LEU A 787 -28.21 28.11 25.07
CA LEU A 787 -27.52 28.24 26.36
C LEU A 787 -28.34 27.72 27.55
N VAL A 788 -29.63 28.07 27.60
CA VAL A 788 -30.48 27.81 28.78
C VAL A 788 -31.67 26.96 28.36
N TYR A 789 -31.89 25.85 29.06
CA TYR A 789 -33.10 25.04 28.93
C TYR A 789 -33.57 24.61 30.31
N ALA A 790 -34.82 24.91 30.62
CA ALA A 790 -35.45 24.46 31.85
C ALA A 790 -36.83 23.90 31.52
N GLY A 791 -37.23 22.86 32.23
CA GLY A 791 -38.57 22.34 32.07
C GLY A 791 -38.93 21.29 33.10
N ARG A 792 -40.24 21.08 33.18
CA ARG A 792 -40.88 20.06 34.00
C ARG A 792 -41.83 19.25 33.14
N GLN A 793 -41.68 17.94 33.19
CA GLN A 793 -42.57 16.99 32.52
C GLN A 793 -43.00 15.93 33.52
N ARG A 794 -44.27 16.00 33.98
CA ARG A 794 -44.78 15.19 35.10
C ARG A 794 -43.90 15.35 36.35
N GLU A 795 -43.24 14.27 36.78
CA GLU A 795 -42.31 14.21 37.93
C GLU A 795 -40.85 14.47 37.55
N SER A 796 -40.50 14.42 36.26
CA SER A 796 -39.14 14.66 35.79
C SER A 796 -38.89 16.16 35.66
N ARG A 797 -37.75 16.61 36.19
CA ARG A 797 -37.29 18.00 36.10
C ARG A 797 -35.91 18.02 35.45
N TYR A 798 -35.68 19.01 34.59
CA TYR A 798 -34.36 19.26 34.02
C TYR A 798 -34.05 20.75 34.00
N ALA A 799 -32.79 21.06 34.27
CA ALA A 799 -32.24 22.41 34.16
C ALA A 799 -30.85 22.31 33.54
N VAL A 800 -30.63 23.05 32.47
CA VAL A 800 -29.43 23.00 31.64
C VAL A 800 -29.00 24.45 31.39
N VAL A 801 -27.85 24.83 31.92
CA VAL A 801 -27.11 26.04 31.58
C VAL A 801 -25.83 25.55 30.91
N ALA A 802 -25.86 25.35 29.59
CA ALA A 802 -24.77 24.73 28.87
C ALA A 802 -23.58 25.68 28.67
N PRO A 803 -22.32 25.20 28.81
CA PRO A 803 -21.89 23.88 29.27
C PRO A 803 -21.66 23.78 30.80
N LEU A 804 -22.06 24.80 31.57
CA LEU A 804 -21.67 24.99 32.97
C LEU A 804 -22.38 24.06 33.96
N PHE A 805 -23.67 23.81 33.75
CA PHE A 805 -24.53 23.16 34.75
C PHE A 805 -25.64 22.35 34.10
N TRP A 806 -25.68 21.04 34.34
CA TRP A 806 -26.80 20.18 33.94
C TRP A 806 -27.34 19.42 35.14
N ARG A 807 -28.65 19.51 35.37
CA ARG A 807 -29.35 18.73 36.40
C ARG A 807 -30.50 17.97 35.77
N PHE A 808 -30.49 16.66 35.95
CA PHE A 808 -31.55 15.76 35.54
C PHE A 808 -32.00 14.96 36.77
N SER A 809 -33.27 15.07 37.13
CA SER A 809 -33.81 14.38 38.31
C SER A 809 -35.15 13.70 38.01
N ASN A 810 -35.26 12.44 38.43
CA ASN A 810 -36.51 11.68 38.52
C ASN A 810 -36.53 10.91 39.87
N PRO A 811 -37.63 10.21 40.24
CA PRO A 811 -37.73 9.52 41.53
C PRO A 811 -36.69 8.40 41.77
N GLN A 812 -36.10 7.83 40.71
CA GLN A 812 -35.21 6.66 40.80
C GLN A 812 -33.73 6.99 40.59
N SER A 813 -33.43 8.17 40.06
CA SER A 813 -32.10 8.59 39.64
C SER A 813 -31.98 10.10 39.60
N HIS A 814 -30.81 10.59 40.01
CA HIS A 814 -30.45 11.98 39.79
C HIS A 814 -29.02 12.07 39.27
N THR A 815 -28.83 13.00 38.33
CA THR A 815 -27.53 13.30 37.73
C THR A 815 -27.33 14.80 37.76
N THR A 816 -26.23 15.22 38.38
CA THR A 816 -25.80 16.62 38.42
C THR A 816 -24.43 16.71 37.77
N VAL A 817 -24.27 17.65 36.85
CA VAL A 817 -23.02 18.01 36.19
C VAL A 817 -22.77 19.48 36.48
N VAL A 818 -21.64 19.79 37.09
CA VAL A 818 -21.19 21.16 37.35
C VAL A 818 -19.76 21.27 36.85
N LEU A 819 -19.53 22.04 35.79
CA LEU A 819 -18.22 22.19 35.17
C LEU A 819 -17.64 20.79 34.79
N PRO A 820 -16.37 20.40 35.07
CA PRO A 820 -15.94 19.01 34.80
C PRO A 820 -16.45 18.00 35.84
N GLY A 821 -17.10 18.45 36.90
CA GLY A 821 -17.65 17.62 37.96
C GLY A 821 -18.94 16.94 37.53
N TRP A 822 -19.07 15.66 37.84
CA TRP A 822 -20.32 14.92 37.66
C TRP A 822 -20.59 14.02 38.85
N TYR A 823 -21.87 13.90 39.20
CA TYR A 823 -22.36 13.00 40.22
C TYR A 823 -23.61 12.32 39.69
N ALA A 824 -23.59 10.99 39.62
CA ALA A 824 -24.72 10.18 39.21
C ALA A 824 -24.96 9.08 40.25
N ARG A 825 -26.21 8.97 40.70
CA ARG A 825 -26.64 7.96 41.67
C ARG A 825 -27.88 7.24 41.17
N ASP A 826 -27.85 5.91 41.29
CA ASP A 826 -28.97 5.00 41.01
C ASP A 826 -29.14 3.99 42.15
N ARG A 827 -30.07 3.03 42.00
CA ARG A 827 -30.31 1.96 42.99
C ARG A 827 -29.18 0.93 43.12
N GLN A 828 -28.30 0.80 42.11
CA GLN A 828 -27.23 -0.21 42.06
C GLN A 828 -25.87 0.33 42.52
N GLY A 829 -25.74 1.64 42.67
CA GLY A 829 -24.55 2.30 43.17
C GLY A 829 -24.47 3.78 42.78
N TYR A 830 -23.25 4.30 42.84
CA TYR A 830 -22.96 5.68 42.47
C TYR A 830 -21.68 5.73 41.64
N ASN A 831 -21.60 6.75 40.80
CA ASN A 831 -20.37 7.17 40.16
C ASN A 831 -20.25 8.68 40.31
N ALA A 832 -19.08 9.12 40.72
CA ALA A 832 -18.75 10.53 40.85
C ALA A 832 -17.36 10.76 40.28
N GLY A 833 -17.14 11.97 39.78
CA GLY A 833 -15.82 12.31 39.28
C GLY A 833 -15.69 13.75 38.86
N LEU A 834 -14.44 14.14 38.66
CA LEU A 834 -14.05 15.45 38.20
C LEU A 834 -13.21 15.20 36.95
N PHE A 835 -13.84 15.29 35.77
CA PHE A 835 -13.22 14.85 34.52
C PHE A 835 -12.06 15.77 34.09
N PRO A 836 -10.88 15.25 33.71
CA PRO A 836 -10.47 13.86 33.67
C PRO A 836 -9.67 13.42 34.92
N LEU A 837 -9.64 14.22 35.99
CA LEU A 837 -8.77 14.05 37.16
C LEU A 837 -9.21 12.94 38.12
N LEU A 838 -10.49 12.85 38.47
CA LEU A 838 -10.96 11.95 39.51
C LEU A 838 -12.13 11.11 38.99
N PHE A 839 -12.08 9.80 39.20
CA PHE A 839 -13.20 8.89 38.98
C PHE A 839 -13.28 7.91 40.14
N VAL A 840 -14.40 7.97 40.85
CA VAL A 840 -14.71 7.08 41.97
C VAL A 840 -16.09 6.50 41.77
N GLY A 841 -16.19 5.19 41.94
CA GLY A 841 -17.47 4.54 41.83
C GLY A 841 -17.49 3.13 42.35
N ARG A 842 -18.69 2.74 42.77
CA ARG A 842 -19.00 1.41 43.25
C ARG A 842 -20.23 0.91 42.52
N ARG A 843 -20.09 -0.27 41.90
CA ARG A 843 -21.21 -0.95 41.25
C ARG A 843 -21.13 -2.45 41.57
N ARG A 844 -22.13 -2.97 42.28
CA ARG A 844 -22.13 -4.35 42.83
C ARG A 844 -20.85 -4.63 43.65
N GLN A 845 -20.03 -5.62 43.25
CA GLN A 845 -18.77 -5.99 43.91
C GLN A 845 -17.51 -5.34 43.30
N ARG A 846 -17.63 -4.50 42.27
CA ARG A 846 -16.49 -3.81 41.66
C ARG A 846 -16.31 -2.43 42.25
N ARG A 847 -15.07 -2.13 42.66
CA ARG A 847 -14.67 -0.80 43.14
C ARG A 847 -13.57 -0.26 42.21
N HIS A 848 -13.68 1.01 41.86
CA HIS A 848 -12.63 1.72 41.14
C HIS A 848 -12.40 3.09 41.78
N ALA A 849 -11.13 3.44 41.91
CA ALA A 849 -10.68 4.76 42.30
C ALA A 849 -9.53 5.15 41.38
N VAL A 850 -9.74 6.19 40.59
CA VAL A 850 -8.79 6.67 39.58
C VAL A 850 -8.56 8.15 39.83
N LEU A 851 -7.40 8.51 40.35
CA LEU A 851 -6.88 9.86 40.36
C LEU A 851 -5.91 9.97 39.19
N PHE A 852 -6.38 10.36 38.02
CA PHE A 852 -5.56 10.41 36.81
C PHE A 852 -4.58 11.59 36.85
N PRO A 853 -3.31 11.41 36.44
CA PRO A 853 -2.63 10.14 36.10
C PRO A 853 -1.93 9.49 37.30
N LEU A 854 -2.13 10.01 38.53
CA LEU A 854 -1.37 9.68 39.73
C LEU A 854 -1.61 8.27 40.29
N LEU A 855 -2.87 7.84 40.41
CA LEU A 855 -3.25 6.59 41.10
C LEU A 855 -4.42 5.91 40.40
N TRP A 856 -4.26 4.66 39.97
CA TRP A 856 -5.35 3.84 39.47
C TRP A 856 -5.47 2.57 40.31
N ARG A 857 -6.59 2.41 41.01
CA ARG A 857 -6.88 1.24 41.85
C ARG A 857 -8.12 0.52 41.33
N PHE A 858 -7.93 -0.73 40.94
CA PHE A 858 -9.00 -1.63 40.54
C PHE A 858 -8.99 -2.87 41.45
N SER A 859 -10.11 -3.14 42.12
CA SER A 859 -10.25 -4.29 43.00
C SER A 859 -11.48 -5.14 42.68
N ARG A 860 -11.26 -6.46 42.74
CA ARG A 860 -12.27 -7.52 42.73
C ARG A 860 -11.75 -8.71 43.56
N PRO A 861 -12.61 -9.65 43.99
CA PRO A 861 -12.15 -10.81 44.74
C PRO A 861 -11.01 -11.56 44.01
N GLY A 862 -9.91 -11.86 44.73
CA GLY A 862 -8.74 -12.60 44.21
C GLY A 862 -7.79 -11.84 43.24
N ARG A 863 -8.06 -10.56 42.92
CA ARG A 863 -7.19 -9.75 42.05
C ARG A 863 -7.25 -8.28 42.41
N SER A 864 -6.09 -7.70 42.69
CA SER A 864 -5.91 -6.25 42.86
C SER A 864 -4.85 -5.74 41.90
N THR A 865 -5.09 -4.54 41.37
CA THR A 865 -4.10 -3.81 40.57
C THR A 865 -4.08 -2.38 41.05
N THR A 866 -2.90 -1.95 41.49
CA THR A 866 -2.63 -0.58 41.90
C THR A 866 -1.55 -0.04 40.98
N VAL A 867 -1.82 1.10 40.34
CA VAL A 867 -0.85 1.85 39.54
C VAL A 867 -0.64 3.17 40.24
N VAL A 868 0.60 3.52 40.56
CA VAL A 868 0.98 4.81 41.13
C VAL A 868 2.06 5.41 40.24
N LEU A 869 1.75 6.47 39.50
CA LEU A 869 2.67 7.11 38.56
C LEU A 869 3.22 6.07 37.53
N PRO A 870 4.54 5.93 37.22
CA PRO A 870 4.97 4.82 36.36
C PRO A 870 5.04 3.48 37.11
N GLY A 871 4.79 3.48 38.42
CA GLY A 871 4.79 2.29 39.26
C GLY A 871 3.53 1.47 39.07
N TRP A 872 3.65 0.15 39.01
CA TRP A 872 2.50 -0.74 39.17
C TRP A 872 2.83 -1.87 40.13
N TYR A 873 1.79 -2.32 40.82
CA TYR A 873 1.79 -3.53 41.63
C TYR A 873 0.53 -4.33 41.30
N ALA A 874 0.73 -5.52 40.75
CA ALA A 874 -0.32 -6.45 40.40
C ALA A 874 -0.16 -7.74 41.20
N ARG A 875 -1.17 -8.04 42.03
CA ARG A 875 -1.23 -9.27 42.82
C ARG A 875 -2.18 -10.29 42.18
N ARG A 876 -1.71 -11.52 42.00
CA ARG A 876 -2.48 -12.69 41.54
C ARG A 876 -2.29 -13.85 42.52
N ARG A 877 -3.09 -14.92 42.39
CA ARG A 877 -2.99 -16.12 43.28
C ARG A 877 -1.63 -16.83 43.20
N ALA A 878 -1.01 -16.94 42.02
CA ALA A 878 0.23 -17.71 41.79
C ALA A 878 1.53 -16.88 41.75
N GLY A 879 1.45 -15.57 41.99
CA GLY A 879 2.62 -14.70 41.87
C GLY A 879 2.30 -13.21 41.89
N TYR A 880 3.35 -12.42 41.70
CA TYR A 880 3.27 -10.96 41.69
C TYR A 880 4.08 -10.40 40.52
N ASN A 881 3.66 -9.23 40.06
CA ASN A 881 4.40 -8.44 39.09
C ASN A 881 4.39 -6.99 39.57
N ALA A 882 5.59 -6.43 39.72
CA ALA A 882 5.78 -5.07 40.17
C ALA A 882 6.88 -4.39 39.35
N GLY A 883 6.78 -3.07 39.22
CA GLY A 883 7.84 -2.33 38.57
C GLY A 883 7.55 -0.86 38.47
N LEU A 884 8.55 -0.14 37.99
CA LEU A 884 8.55 1.30 37.74
C LEU A 884 8.86 1.49 36.25
N PHE A 885 7.85 1.67 35.41
CA PHE A 885 8.02 1.73 33.96
C PHE A 885 8.81 2.98 33.51
N PRO A 886 9.83 2.90 32.64
CA PRO A 886 10.39 1.71 32.01
C PRO A 886 11.69 1.23 32.68
N LEU A 887 11.96 1.61 33.93
CA LEU A 887 13.24 1.39 34.60
C LEU A 887 13.30 0.04 35.31
N ILE A 888 12.31 -0.27 36.14
CA ILE A 888 12.36 -1.44 37.02
C ILE A 888 11.24 -2.40 36.63
N TYR A 889 11.58 -3.67 36.40
CA TYR A 889 10.61 -4.75 36.26
C TYR A 889 11.08 -5.94 37.06
N VAL A 890 10.27 -6.34 38.04
CA VAL A 890 10.52 -7.50 38.88
C VAL A 890 9.25 -8.33 38.96
N GLY A 891 9.40 -9.63 38.73
CA GLY A 891 8.26 -10.50 38.76
C GLY A 891 8.65 -11.95 38.84
N ARG A 892 7.72 -12.71 39.41
CA ARG A 892 7.81 -14.16 39.52
C ARG A 892 6.48 -14.75 39.05
N ASP A 893 6.59 -15.66 38.09
CA ASP A 893 5.47 -16.46 37.59
C ASP A 893 5.95 -17.91 37.51
N GLY A 894 5.63 -18.71 38.54
CA GLY A 894 6.15 -20.07 38.67
C GLY A 894 7.69 -20.13 38.82
N PRO A 895 8.41 -20.89 37.95
CA PRO A 895 9.89 -21.01 37.97
C PRO A 895 10.60 -19.83 37.31
N GLU A 896 9.90 -19.04 36.48
CA GLU A 896 10.50 -17.92 35.75
C GLU A 896 10.72 -16.73 36.68
N ARG A 897 11.93 -16.17 36.62
CA ARG A 897 12.29 -14.96 37.35
C ARG A 897 12.94 -13.97 36.40
N HIS A 898 12.47 -12.73 36.45
CA HIS A 898 13.06 -11.63 35.71
C HIS A 898 13.35 -10.46 36.64
N ALA A 899 14.55 -9.90 36.48
CA ALA A 899 14.96 -8.67 37.13
C ALA A 899 15.55 -7.75 36.06
N VAL A 900 14.90 -6.62 35.85
CA VAL A 900 15.25 -5.64 34.82
C VAL A 900 15.40 -4.30 35.51
N LEU A 901 16.60 -3.72 35.44
CA LEU A 901 16.90 -2.33 35.73
C LEU A 901 17.36 -1.70 34.41
N ALA A 902 16.42 -1.37 33.54
CA ALA A 902 16.72 -0.90 32.19
C ALA A 902 17.32 0.51 32.19
N PRO A 903 18.25 0.82 31.26
CA PRO A 903 18.87 -0.10 30.30
C PRO A 903 20.14 -0.80 30.86
N ILE A 904 20.46 -0.60 32.14
CA ILE A 904 21.78 -0.93 32.72
C ILE A 904 21.89 -2.41 33.05
N PHE A 905 20.82 -3.09 33.46
CA PHE A 905 20.90 -4.46 33.91
C PHE A 905 19.68 -5.25 33.50
N TRP A 906 19.90 -6.38 32.84
CA TRP A 906 18.86 -7.35 32.53
C TRP A 906 19.32 -8.74 32.93
N ARG A 907 18.53 -9.40 33.78
CA ARG A 907 18.72 -10.80 34.12
C ARG A 907 17.44 -11.56 33.85
N PHE A 908 17.55 -12.47 32.91
CA PHE A 908 16.53 -13.47 32.61
C PHE A 908 17.08 -14.82 33.01
N ALA A 909 16.41 -15.46 33.97
CA ALA A 909 16.83 -16.72 34.54
C ALA A 909 15.69 -17.74 34.55
N ASP A 910 16.07 -18.94 34.17
CA ASP A 910 15.27 -20.16 34.18
C ASP A 910 16.21 -21.32 34.58
N ARG A 911 15.72 -22.55 34.74
CA ARG A 911 16.51 -23.67 35.30
C ARG A 911 17.86 -23.92 34.59
N ASP A 912 17.92 -23.80 33.26
CA ASP A 912 19.11 -24.18 32.46
C ASP A 912 19.82 -23.04 31.73
N ARG A 913 19.32 -21.80 31.85
CA ARG A 913 19.82 -20.64 31.08
C ARG A 913 19.90 -19.39 31.93
N SER A 914 21.02 -18.68 31.78
CA SER A 914 21.16 -17.33 32.29
C SER A 914 21.67 -16.41 31.19
N THR A 915 20.96 -15.29 31.02
CA THR A 915 21.42 -14.18 30.21
C THR A 915 21.53 -12.98 31.12
N THR A 916 22.74 -12.43 31.22
CA THR A 916 23.02 -11.22 31.98
C THR A 916 23.52 -10.17 31.01
N VAL A 917 22.87 -9.02 31.02
CA VAL A 917 23.30 -7.83 30.29
C VAL A 917 23.59 -6.76 31.31
N VAL A 918 24.79 -6.17 31.25
CA VAL A 918 25.22 -5.03 32.08
C VAL A 918 25.66 -3.90 31.14
N GLY A 919 24.79 -2.92 30.92
CA GLY A 919 24.97 -1.86 29.94
C GLY A 919 25.14 -2.43 28.53
N ASN A 920 26.30 -2.18 27.92
CA ASN A 920 26.65 -2.71 26.61
C ASN A 920 27.33 -4.08 26.66
N VAL A 921 27.66 -4.57 27.85
CA VAL A 921 28.31 -5.87 28.03
C VAL A 921 27.23 -6.92 28.16
N TYR A 922 27.24 -7.91 27.28
CA TYR A 922 26.41 -9.10 27.46
C TYR A 922 27.27 -10.32 27.71
N TYR A 923 26.79 -11.16 28.62
CA TYR A 923 27.36 -12.45 28.90
C TYR A 923 26.26 -13.49 28.85
N ARG A 924 26.45 -14.49 27.99
CA ARG A 924 25.52 -15.61 27.84
C ARG A 924 26.26 -16.90 28.15
N ARG A 925 25.71 -17.66 29.11
CA ARG A 925 26.25 -18.95 29.52
C ARG A 925 25.28 -20.07 29.12
N THR A 926 25.82 -21.03 28.38
CA THR A 926 25.20 -22.34 28.13
C THR A 926 26.23 -23.42 28.45
N PRO A 927 25.85 -24.71 28.50
CA PRO A 927 26.81 -25.79 28.77
C PRO A 927 27.96 -25.97 27.74
N THR A 928 27.90 -25.38 26.54
CA THR A 928 28.93 -25.53 25.48
C THR A 928 29.39 -24.27 24.77
N HIS A 929 28.62 -23.18 24.82
CA HIS A 929 28.97 -21.93 24.16
C HIS A 929 29.18 -20.86 25.22
N ARG A 930 30.27 -20.11 25.07
CA ARG A 930 30.53 -18.86 25.78
C ARG A 930 30.62 -17.77 24.74
N SER A 931 29.72 -16.80 24.85
CA SER A 931 29.74 -15.61 24.00
C SER A 931 29.86 -14.40 24.91
N PHE A 932 30.82 -13.54 24.58
CA PHE A 932 31.04 -12.27 25.23
C PHE A 932 31.01 -11.20 24.16
N GLY A 933 30.40 -10.07 24.49
CA GLY A 933 30.54 -8.90 23.65
C GLY A 933 30.22 -7.61 24.36
N VAL A 934 30.85 -6.56 23.86
CA VAL A 934 30.56 -5.16 24.17
C VAL A 934 29.76 -4.64 22.97
N VAL A 935 28.43 -4.76 23.01
CA VAL A 935 27.54 -4.45 21.88
C VAL A 935 27.52 -2.94 21.63
N PRO A 936 27.66 -2.47 20.37
CA PRO A 936 27.88 -3.23 19.13
C PRO A 936 29.37 -3.39 18.73
N LEU A 937 30.31 -2.94 19.56
CA LEU A 937 31.73 -2.77 19.21
C LEU A 937 32.50 -4.07 19.13
N LEU A 938 32.41 -4.94 20.13
CA LEU A 938 33.24 -6.14 20.22
C LEU A 938 32.35 -7.38 20.32
N PHE A 939 32.60 -8.34 19.45
CA PHE A 939 32.01 -9.66 19.53
C PHE A 939 33.13 -10.69 19.42
N HIS A 940 33.26 -11.50 20.46
CA HIS A 940 34.21 -12.60 20.49
C HIS A 940 33.45 -13.92 20.69
N GLU A 941 33.62 -14.80 19.72
CA GLU A 941 33.08 -16.14 19.78
C GLU A 941 34.24 -17.14 19.67
N ARG A 942 34.36 -17.96 20.70
CA ARG A 942 35.30 -19.07 20.72
C ARG A 942 34.53 -20.36 20.69
N SER A 943 34.79 -21.11 19.63
CA SER A 943 34.30 -22.44 19.49
C SER A 943 35.41 -23.34 18.94
N PRO A 944 35.37 -24.64 19.21
CA PRO A 944 36.40 -25.56 18.74
C PRO A 944 36.57 -25.76 17.21
N ARG A 945 36.66 -24.82 16.28
CA ARG A 945 37.02 -24.89 14.79
C ARG A 945 37.02 -23.47 14.22
N ARG A 946 36.44 -22.50 14.95
CA ARG A 946 36.21 -21.12 14.59
C ARG A 946 36.82 -20.32 15.69
N LYS A 947 37.69 -19.42 15.28
CA LYS A 947 37.99 -18.25 16.07
C LYS A 947 37.52 -17.05 15.26
N ALA A 948 36.49 -16.39 15.75
CA ALA A 948 35.95 -15.18 15.15
C ALA A 948 36.10 -14.03 16.14
N THR A 949 36.80 -12.98 15.71
CA THR A 949 36.89 -11.72 16.43
C THR A 949 36.37 -10.63 15.51
N LEU A 950 35.34 -9.93 15.98
CA LEU A 950 34.75 -8.77 15.31
C LEU A 950 34.89 -7.57 16.23
N LEU A 951 35.60 -6.55 15.75
CA LEU A 951 35.67 -5.21 16.33
C LEU A 951 35.05 -4.24 15.32
N VAL A 952 33.76 -3.92 15.47
CA VAL A 952 33.02 -3.08 14.51
C VAL A 952 33.49 -1.62 14.58
N PRO A 953 33.65 -0.91 13.43
CA PRO A 953 33.74 -1.43 12.05
C PRO A 953 35.17 -1.80 11.63
N LEU A 954 36.13 -1.69 12.55
CA LEU A 954 37.55 -1.65 12.26
C LEU A 954 38.10 -3.00 11.81
N PHE A 955 37.74 -4.09 12.47
CA PHE A 955 38.47 -5.33 12.29
C PHE A 955 37.56 -6.55 12.33
N TYR A 956 37.68 -7.38 11.32
CA TYR A 956 37.12 -8.72 11.32
C TYR A 956 38.20 -9.70 10.90
N HIS A 957 38.46 -10.68 11.75
CA HIS A 957 39.38 -11.75 11.43
C HIS A 957 38.73 -13.09 11.74
N GLN A 958 38.66 -13.91 10.71
CA GLN A 958 38.22 -15.29 10.79
C GLN A 958 39.30 -16.18 10.19
N ARG A 959 39.70 -17.18 10.96
CA ARG A 959 40.63 -18.22 10.54
C ARG A 959 39.94 -19.56 10.70
N ASP A 960 39.80 -20.25 9.58
CA ASP A 960 39.31 -21.62 9.51
C ASP A 960 40.45 -22.53 8.99
N ARG A 961 40.17 -23.81 8.68
CA ARG A 961 41.19 -24.75 8.18
C ARG A 961 41.55 -24.55 6.70
N ASP A 962 40.63 -24.00 5.90
CA ASP A 962 40.75 -23.91 4.43
C ASP A 962 41.29 -22.56 3.93
N GLY A 963 41.48 -21.59 4.84
CA GLY A 963 41.96 -20.27 4.49
C GLY A 963 41.85 -19.26 5.64
N SER A 964 42.33 -18.06 5.35
CA SER A 964 42.23 -16.91 6.25
C SER A 964 41.53 -15.74 5.54
N MET A 965 40.65 -15.08 6.28
CA MET A 965 40.04 -13.83 5.87
C MET A 965 40.27 -12.78 6.94
N ALA A 966 40.74 -11.62 6.51
CA ALA A 966 40.95 -10.48 7.39
C ALA A 966 40.47 -9.20 6.70
N PHE A 967 39.68 -8.42 7.42
CA PHE A 967 39.28 -7.09 7.04
C PHE A 967 39.82 -6.16 8.11
N ALA A 968 40.80 -5.31 7.75
CA ALA A 968 41.45 -4.38 8.67
C ALA A 968 40.76 -3.01 8.73
N THR A 969 39.79 -2.76 7.83
CA THR A 969 38.76 -1.70 7.82
C THR A 969 37.70 -2.03 6.74
N PRO A 970 36.58 -1.29 6.60
CA PRO A 970 35.79 -1.31 5.36
C PRO A 970 36.61 -0.89 4.13
N ALA A 971 37.76 -0.24 4.35
CA ALA A 971 38.64 0.30 3.34
C ALA A 971 39.81 -0.62 2.98
N PHE A 972 40.03 -1.74 3.65
CA PHE A 972 41.09 -2.68 3.28
C PHE A 972 40.85 -4.07 3.82
N GLY A 973 41.06 -5.08 2.98
CA GLY A 973 40.99 -6.46 3.39
C GLY A 973 41.49 -7.44 2.35
N TRP A 974 41.74 -8.65 2.81
CA TRP A 974 42.20 -9.74 1.96
C TRP A 974 41.50 -11.04 2.30
N SER A 975 41.38 -11.87 1.28
CA SER A 975 40.93 -13.25 1.39
C SER A 975 41.90 -14.13 0.62
N LEU A 976 42.49 -15.08 1.33
CA LEU A 976 43.40 -16.08 0.80
C LEU A 976 42.72 -17.44 0.90
N SER A 977 42.55 -18.09 -0.25
CA SER A 977 42.04 -19.45 -0.37
C SER A 977 42.93 -20.23 -1.34
N ARG A 978 42.84 -21.56 -1.34
CA ARG A 978 43.60 -22.39 -2.29
C ARG A 978 43.24 -22.01 -3.74
N GLY A 979 44.22 -21.54 -4.50
CA GLY A 979 44.05 -21.18 -5.92
C GLY A 979 43.39 -19.82 -6.19
N SER A 980 43.02 -19.03 -5.16
CA SER A 980 42.51 -17.68 -5.38
C SER A 980 42.92 -16.68 -4.30
N ARG A 981 43.29 -15.48 -4.75
CA ARG A 981 43.65 -14.34 -3.91
C ARG A 981 42.76 -13.17 -4.25
N THR A 982 42.09 -12.63 -3.23
CA THR A 982 41.31 -11.39 -3.34
C THR A 982 41.88 -10.35 -2.41
N VAL A 983 42.17 -9.17 -2.91
CA VAL A 983 42.56 -8.00 -2.13
C VAL A 983 41.61 -6.88 -2.50
N TYR A 984 41.06 -6.18 -1.51
CA TYR A 984 40.35 -4.93 -1.75
C TYR A 984 40.96 -3.81 -0.92
N ALA A 985 40.99 -2.62 -1.50
CA ALA A 985 41.38 -1.36 -0.90
C ALA A 985 40.36 -0.29 -1.33
N LEU A 986 39.54 0.18 -0.39
CA LEU A 986 38.41 1.07 -0.61
C LEU A 986 37.45 0.45 -1.64
N SER A 987 37.19 1.17 -2.73
CA SER A 987 36.38 0.71 -3.84
C SER A 987 37.14 -0.20 -4.81
N TYR A 988 38.47 -0.29 -4.69
CA TYR A 988 39.31 -1.09 -5.56
C TYR A 988 39.32 -2.55 -5.07
N VAL A 989 39.03 -3.49 -5.95
CA VAL A 989 39.03 -4.93 -5.71
C VAL A 989 39.86 -5.57 -6.80
N HIS A 990 40.91 -6.27 -6.41
CA HIS A 990 41.73 -7.10 -7.29
C HIS A 990 41.53 -8.57 -6.90
N HIS A 991 41.04 -9.38 -7.83
CA HIS A 991 40.83 -10.80 -7.67
C HIS A 991 41.59 -11.57 -8.73
N ARG A 992 42.42 -12.51 -8.30
CA ARG A 992 43.18 -13.40 -9.17
C ARG A 992 42.88 -14.85 -8.82
N SER A 993 42.49 -15.61 -9.83
CA SER A 993 42.31 -17.07 -9.78
C SER A 993 43.12 -17.73 -10.91
N GLU A 994 43.11 -19.06 -10.95
CA GLU A 994 43.72 -19.82 -12.06
C GLU A 994 43.07 -19.54 -13.42
N HIS A 995 41.80 -19.10 -13.45
CA HIS A 995 41.04 -18.96 -14.70
C HIS A 995 40.77 -17.50 -15.06
N SER A 996 40.73 -16.60 -14.08
CA SER A 996 40.32 -15.23 -14.29
C SER A 996 41.12 -14.24 -13.45
N GLU A 997 41.40 -13.10 -14.05
CA GLU A 997 41.94 -11.93 -13.38
C GLU A 997 40.94 -10.78 -13.48
N VAL A 998 40.59 -10.19 -12.35
CA VAL A 998 39.52 -9.18 -12.25
C VAL A 998 40.00 -7.99 -11.44
N ASP A 999 39.95 -6.81 -12.06
CA ASP A 999 40.19 -5.51 -11.44
C ASP A 999 38.88 -4.71 -11.41
N THR A 1000 38.46 -4.23 -10.25
CA THR A 1000 37.19 -3.49 -10.10
C THR A 1000 37.40 -2.25 -9.25
N LEU A 1001 36.96 -1.08 -9.71
CA LEU A 1001 36.80 0.12 -8.89
C LEU A 1001 35.31 0.42 -8.78
N ILE A 1002 34.63 -0.07 -7.73
CA ILE A 1002 33.16 -0.01 -7.63
C ILE A 1002 32.68 1.45 -7.45
N PRO A 1003 31.64 1.91 -8.19
CA PRO A 1003 30.94 1.27 -9.32
C PRO A 1003 31.47 1.70 -10.70
N LEU A 1004 32.59 2.42 -10.75
CA LEU A 1004 33.07 3.15 -11.92
C LEU A 1004 33.81 2.28 -12.95
N PHE A 1005 34.51 1.24 -12.52
CA PHE A 1005 35.37 0.44 -13.38
C PHE A 1005 35.28 -1.04 -13.03
N TYR A 1006 35.27 -1.90 -14.04
CA TYR A 1006 35.37 -3.35 -13.92
C TYR A 1006 36.10 -3.88 -15.15
N ARG A 1007 37.21 -4.58 -14.96
CA ARG A 1007 37.96 -5.26 -16.01
C ARG A 1007 38.12 -6.72 -15.60
N ALA A 1008 37.63 -7.63 -16.42
CA ALA A 1008 37.81 -9.06 -16.24
C ALA A 1008 38.50 -9.65 -17.46
N HIS A 1009 39.57 -10.40 -17.23
CA HIS A 1009 40.30 -11.15 -18.23
C HIS A 1009 40.16 -12.65 -17.95
N ASP A 1010 39.48 -13.35 -18.86
CA ASP A 1010 39.35 -14.81 -18.82
C ASP A 1010 40.51 -15.42 -19.61
N ARG A 1011 41.37 -16.13 -18.88
CA ARG A 1011 42.61 -16.72 -19.41
C ARG A 1011 42.35 -17.94 -20.29
N ARG A 1012 41.19 -18.60 -20.19
CA ARG A 1012 40.85 -19.77 -21.00
C ARG A 1012 40.36 -19.39 -22.39
N THR A 1013 39.60 -18.30 -22.48
CA THR A 1013 38.95 -17.87 -23.74
C THR A 1013 39.67 -16.70 -24.41
N GLY A 1014 40.68 -16.10 -23.76
CA GLY A 1014 41.31 -14.86 -24.22
C GLY A 1014 40.37 -13.66 -24.20
N THR A 1015 39.22 -13.77 -23.52
CA THR A 1015 38.19 -12.72 -23.50
C THR A 1015 38.51 -11.67 -22.46
N THR A 1016 38.53 -10.41 -22.88
CA THR A 1016 38.62 -9.26 -21.96
C THR A 1016 37.32 -8.49 -21.97
N THR A 1017 36.72 -8.31 -20.78
CA THR A 1017 35.52 -7.49 -20.57
C THR A 1017 35.92 -6.26 -19.75
N THR A 1018 35.57 -5.08 -20.21
CA THR A 1018 35.84 -3.79 -19.55
C THR A 1018 34.55 -3.00 -19.44
N VAL A 1019 34.25 -2.50 -18.25
CA VAL A 1019 33.16 -1.57 -17.94
C VAL A 1019 33.81 -0.34 -17.34
N ALA A 1020 33.56 0.83 -17.90
CA ALA A 1020 34.01 2.12 -17.38
C ALA A 1020 32.83 3.10 -17.43
N GLY A 1021 32.07 3.17 -16.34
CA GLY A 1021 30.80 3.90 -16.30
C GLY A 1021 29.79 3.38 -17.34
N PRO A 1022 29.29 4.22 -18.26
CA PRO A 1022 28.38 3.78 -19.33
C PRO A 1022 29.09 3.02 -20.46
N TYR A 1023 30.43 3.05 -20.51
CA TYR A 1023 31.20 2.34 -21.51
C TYR A 1023 31.36 0.86 -21.14
N LEU A 1024 31.01 -0.03 -22.06
CA LEU A 1024 31.14 -1.47 -21.95
C LEU A 1024 31.85 -1.97 -23.20
N SER A 1025 32.94 -2.70 -23.03
CA SER A 1025 33.72 -3.31 -24.10
C SER A 1025 33.95 -4.77 -23.79
N ARG A 1026 33.76 -5.65 -24.77
CA ARG A 1026 34.11 -7.06 -24.69
C ARG A 1026 34.85 -7.44 -25.95
N THR A 1027 36.08 -7.90 -25.80
CA THR A 1027 36.95 -8.30 -26.90
C THR A 1027 37.43 -9.73 -26.70
N SER A 1028 37.22 -10.58 -27.69
CA SER A 1028 37.82 -11.90 -27.83
C SER A 1028 38.62 -11.95 -29.13
N PRO A 1029 39.35 -13.04 -29.42
CA PRO A 1029 40.05 -13.20 -30.69
C PRO A 1029 39.14 -13.15 -31.93
N THR A 1030 37.88 -13.57 -31.79
CA THR A 1030 36.92 -13.69 -32.90
C THR A 1030 35.81 -12.63 -32.91
N GLU A 1031 35.62 -11.92 -31.78
CA GLU A 1031 34.47 -11.04 -31.56
C GLU A 1031 34.89 -9.75 -30.86
N ARG A 1032 34.37 -8.62 -31.33
CA ARG A 1032 34.53 -7.31 -30.68
C ARG A 1032 33.17 -6.65 -30.47
N PHE A 1033 32.91 -6.28 -29.24
CA PHE A 1033 31.70 -5.57 -28.82
C PHE A 1033 32.10 -4.31 -28.05
N HIS A 1034 31.56 -3.17 -28.48
CA HIS A 1034 31.73 -1.87 -27.82
C HIS A 1034 30.36 -1.22 -27.63
N SER A 1035 30.11 -0.65 -26.47
CA SER A 1035 28.83 -0.06 -26.12
C SER A 1035 29.02 1.16 -25.22
N VAL A 1036 28.22 2.20 -25.43
CA VAL A 1036 28.03 3.33 -24.52
C VAL A 1036 26.56 3.30 -24.12
N VAL A 1037 26.22 2.62 -23.03
CA VAL A 1037 24.82 2.32 -22.68
C VAL A 1037 24.07 3.59 -22.25
N PRO A 1038 22.83 3.85 -22.74
CA PRO A 1038 22.06 3.09 -23.75
C PRO A 1038 22.19 3.65 -25.19
N LEU A 1039 23.17 4.53 -25.45
CA LEU A 1039 23.28 5.35 -26.65
C LEU A 1039 23.86 4.62 -27.87
N LEU A 1040 24.81 3.70 -27.69
CA LEU A 1040 25.49 3.03 -28.79
C LEU A 1040 25.78 1.58 -28.42
N PHE A 1041 25.45 0.66 -29.32
CA PHE A 1041 25.86 -0.74 -29.28
C PHE A 1041 26.47 -1.09 -30.62
N ASN A 1042 27.75 -1.44 -30.65
CA ASN A 1042 28.48 -1.82 -31.86
C ASN A 1042 29.07 -3.21 -31.67
N TRP A 1043 28.60 -4.15 -32.47
CA TRP A 1043 29.01 -5.54 -32.44
C TRP A 1043 29.65 -5.91 -33.78
N ARG A 1044 30.82 -6.53 -33.73
CA ARG A 1044 31.55 -7.04 -34.89
C ARG A 1044 32.03 -8.45 -34.60
N ASP A 1045 31.70 -9.36 -35.50
CA ASP A 1045 32.24 -10.72 -35.54
C ASP A 1045 32.90 -10.95 -36.91
N ALA A 1046 33.32 -12.19 -37.20
CA ALA A 1046 33.98 -12.53 -38.46
C ALA A 1046 33.10 -12.39 -39.72
N ASP A 1047 31.78 -12.46 -39.56
CA ASP A 1047 30.79 -12.55 -40.65
C ASP A 1047 29.87 -11.34 -40.73
N SER A 1048 29.76 -10.54 -39.68
CA SER A 1048 28.74 -9.53 -39.50
C SER A 1048 29.18 -8.32 -38.67
N ARG A 1049 28.57 -7.19 -38.98
CA ARG A 1049 28.70 -5.93 -38.24
C ARG A 1049 27.32 -5.39 -37.95
N THR A 1050 27.04 -5.11 -36.69
CA THR A 1050 25.79 -4.54 -36.20
C THR A 1050 26.05 -3.26 -35.41
N THR A 1051 25.33 -2.20 -35.71
CA THR A 1051 25.39 -0.93 -34.99
C THR A 1051 23.97 -0.52 -34.61
N VAL A 1052 23.76 -0.21 -33.33
CA VAL A 1052 22.46 0.20 -32.78
C VAL A 1052 22.62 1.47 -31.98
N LEU A 1053 21.81 2.47 -32.30
CA LEU A 1053 21.58 3.73 -31.60
C LEU A 1053 20.06 3.82 -31.29
N PRO A 1054 19.60 4.69 -30.37
CA PRO A 1054 18.18 4.78 -30.00
C PRO A 1054 17.18 4.84 -31.16
N LEU A 1055 17.53 5.52 -32.26
CA LEU A 1055 16.67 5.67 -33.44
C LEU A 1055 17.27 5.08 -34.71
N PHE A 1056 18.41 4.39 -34.64
CA PHE A 1056 19.12 3.90 -35.81
C PHE A 1056 19.65 2.48 -35.58
N TYR A 1057 19.32 1.56 -36.47
CA TYR A 1057 19.84 0.20 -36.48
C TYR A 1057 20.43 -0.09 -37.85
N ASN A 1058 21.67 -0.55 -37.88
CA ASN A 1058 22.36 -0.95 -39.09
C ASN A 1058 23.01 -2.32 -38.90
N HIS A 1059 22.80 -3.22 -39.83
CA HIS A 1059 23.40 -4.55 -39.84
C HIS A 1059 23.90 -4.85 -41.25
N SER A 1060 25.12 -5.35 -41.36
CA SER A 1060 25.71 -5.80 -42.61
C SER A 1060 26.41 -7.12 -42.37
N ALA A 1061 26.15 -8.11 -43.23
CA ALA A 1061 26.76 -9.42 -43.18
C ALA A 1061 27.45 -9.74 -44.50
N ARG A 1062 28.55 -10.49 -44.45
CA ARG A 1062 29.31 -10.95 -45.62
C ARG A 1062 28.47 -11.75 -46.63
N SER A 1063 27.39 -12.38 -46.17
CA SER A 1063 26.40 -13.05 -47.03
C SER A 1063 25.60 -12.12 -47.97
N GLY A 1064 25.88 -10.81 -47.98
CA GLY A 1064 25.17 -9.79 -48.76
C GLY A 1064 23.87 -9.31 -48.12
N ARG A 1065 23.53 -9.80 -46.92
CA ARG A 1065 22.38 -9.32 -46.14
C ARG A 1065 22.72 -8.01 -45.47
N HIS A 1066 21.88 -7.00 -45.67
CA HIS A 1066 22.00 -5.71 -45.01
C HIS A 1066 20.63 -5.25 -44.51
N ALA A 1067 20.63 -4.54 -43.39
CA ALA A 1067 19.43 -3.97 -42.82
C ALA A 1067 19.74 -2.59 -42.24
N THR A 1068 18.99 -1.58 -42.66
CA THR A 1068 19.12 -0.20 -42.19
C THR A 1068 17.75 0.28 -41.75
N VAL A 1069 17.65 0.74 -40.52
CA VAL A 1069 16.40 1.13 -39.89
C VAL A 1069 16.60 2.46 -39.18
N VAL A 1070 15.77 3.44 -39.51
CA VAL A 1070 15.66 4.74 -38.84
C VAL A 1070 14.27 4.83 -38.22
N PHE A 1071 14.13 4.53 -36.93
CA PHE A 1071 12.80 4.42 -36.30
C PHE A 1071 12.10 5.79 -36.16
N PRO A 1072 10.77 5.88 -36.37
CA PRO A 1072 9.88 4.94 -37.06
C PRO A 1072 9.69 5.30 -38.55
N LEU A 1073 10.64 6.02 -39.15
CA LEU A 1073 10.46 6.63 -40.46
C LEU A 1073 10.86 5.69 -41.61
N PHE A 1074 11.93 4.91 -41.44
CA PHE A 1074 12.52 4.14 -42.53
C PHE A 1074 12.97 2.75 -42.08
N TRP A 1075 12.66 1.72 -42.86
CA TRP A 1075 13.22 0.38 -42.72
C TRP A 1075 13.59 -0.16 -44.09
N HIS A 1076 14.83 -0.57 -44.26
CA HIS A 1076 15.30 -1.26 -45.43
C HIS A 1076 15.96 -2.57 -45.01
N PHE A 1077 15.53 -3.68 -45.61
CA PHE A 1077 16.11 -5.00 -45.43
C PHE A 1077 16.43 -5.57 -46.81
N GLY A 1078 17.71 -5.70 -47.14
CA GLY A 1078 18.20 -6.19 -48.41
C GLY A 1078 18.95 -7.52 -48.32
N GLY A 1079 18.89 -8.30 -49.40
CA GLY A 1079 19.63 -9.54 -49.59
C GLY A 1079 19.37 -10.14 -50.98
N ALA A 1080 20.16 -11.14 -51.38
CA ALA A 1080 20.26 -11.61 -52.77
C ALA A 1080 18.93 -11.93 -53.49
N ARG A 1081 17.89 -12.41 -52.78
CA ARG A 1081 16.58 -12.78 -53.38
C ARG A 1081 15.38 -12.04 -52.77
N ARG A 1082 15.62 -11.07 -51.88
CA ARG A 1082 14.58 -10.36 -51.15
C ARG A 1082 15.00 -8.95 -50.77
N SER A 1083 14.13 -7.99 -51.01
CA SER A 1083 14.27 -6.64 -50.48
C SER A 1083 12.94 -6.16 -49.90
N SER A 1084 13.01 -5.46 -48.78
CA SER A 1084 11.85 -4.86 -48.11
C SER A 1084 12.21 -3.44 -47.73
N THR A 1085 11.58 -2.45 -48.36
CA THR A 1085 11.76 -1.03 -48.05
C THR A 1085 10.45 -0.47 -47.54
N VAL A 1086 10.48 0.25 -46.43
CA VAL A 1086 9.33 0.90 -45.81
C VAL A 1086 9.73 2.32 -45.45
N ALA A 1087 9.04 3.32 -45.99
CA ALA A 1087 9.09 4.70 -45.53
C ALA A 1087 7.70 5.06 -44.96
N PHE A 1088 7.52 4.84 -43.65
CA PHE A 1088 6.21 4.93 -43.01
C PHE A 1088 5.77 6.39 -42.83
N PRO A 1089 4.46 6.69 -42.96
CA PRO A 1089 3.34 5.81 -43.33
C PRO A 1089 3.02 5.87 -44.84
N LEU A 1090 3.97 6.31 -45.68
CA LEU A 1090 3.67 6.65 -47.07
C LEU A 1090 3.99 5.52 -48.03
N TYR A 1091 5.12 4.82 -47.86
CA TYR A 1091 5.65 3.91 -48.86
C TYR A 1091 6.04 2.54 -48.27
N TRP A 1092 5.68 1.46 -48.96
CA TRP A 1092 6.15 0.11 -48.69
C TRP A 1092 6.43 -0.62 -50.01
N ASP A 1093 7.62 -1.21 -50.15
CA ASP A 1093 8.01 -2.07 -51.27
C ASP A 1093 8.58 -3.37 -50.74
N PHE A 1094 7.88 -4.47 -51.00
CA PHE A 1094 8.30 -5.80 -50.59
C PHE A 1094 8.53 -6.66 -51.83
N ALA A 1095 9.79 -6.96 -52.14
CA ALA A 1095 10.20 -7.87 -53.19
C ALA A 1095 10.73 -9.20 -52.61
N ARG A 1096 10.19 -10.32 -53.08
CA ARG A 1096 10.63 -11.68 -52.75
C ARG A 1096 10.48 -12.57 -53.98
N GLY A 1097 11.60 -12.86 -54.66
CA GLY A 1097 11.58 -13.62 -55.92
C GLY A 1097 10.56 -13.06 -56.93
N ASN A 1098 9.65 -13.90 -57.43
CA ASN A 1098 8.60 -13.51 -58.39
C ASN A 1098 7.38 -12.80 -57.76
N ARG A 1099 7.50 -12.28 -56.53
CA ARG A 1099 6.43 -11.52 -55.86
C ARG A 1099 6.95 -10.14 -55.50
N ARG A 1100 6.18 -9.11 -55.84
CA ARG A 1100 6.46 -7.73 -55.44
C ARG A 1100 5.18 -7.04 -54.97
N SER A 1101 5.24 -6.31 -53.88
CA SER A 1101 4.10 -5.55 -53.34
C SER A 1101 4.57 -4.13 -53.07
N ARG A 1102 4.14 -3.17 -53.90
CA ARG A 1102 4.40 -1.74 -53.72
C ARG A 1102 3.14 -1.06 -53.24
N VAL A 1103 3.26 -0.20 -52.25
CA VAL A 1103 2.17 0.57 -51.67
C VAL A 1103 2.66 1.99 -51.48
N LEU A 1104 1.94 2.95 -52.05
CA LEU A 1104 2.06 4.38 -51.77
C LEU A 1104 0.70 4.82 -51.20
N PHE A 1105 0.56 4.75 -49.88
CA PHE A 1105 -0.70 4.99 -49.19
C PHE A 1105 -1.08 6.48 -49.21
N PRO A 1106 -2.38 6.83 -49.34
CA PRO A 1106 -3.54 5.98 -49.62
C PRO A 1106 -3.90 5.91 -51.11
N ILE A 1107 -2.96 6.17 -52.02
CA ILE A 1107 -3.30 6.43 -53.43
C ILE A 1107 -3.01 5.22 -54.31
N TYR A 1108 -1.93 4.48 -54.08
CA TYR A 1108 -1.46 3.47 -55.03
C TYR A 1108 -1.07 2.16 -54.34
N TRP A 1109 -1.53 1.03 -54.88
CA TRP A 1109 -1.11 -0.31 -54.45
C TRP A 1109 -0.89 -1.21 -55.66
N ASP A 1110 0.29 -1.80 -55.80
CA ASP A 1110 0.64 -2.74 -56.87
C ASP A 1110 1.16 -4.05 -56.29
N PHE A 1111 0.35 -5.09 -56.42
CA PHE A 1111 0.63 -6.44 -55.95
C PHE A 1111 0.87 -7.37 -57.14
N ALA A 1112 2.14 -7.65 -57.44
CA ALA A 1112 2.57 -8.63 -58.42
C ALA A 1112 2.86 -9.99 -57.74
N ARG A 1113 2.27 -11.06 -58.24
CA ARG A 1113 2.49 -12.44 -57.78
C ARG A 1113 2.55 -13.38 -58.99
N GLY A 1114 3.75 -13.65 -59.50
CA GLY A 1114 3.95 -14.45 -60.71
C GLY A 1114 3.23 -13.83 -61.90
N ARG A 1115 2.33 -14.58 -62.55
CA ARG A 1115 1.51 -14.10 -63.69
C ARG A 1115 0.34 -13.18 -63.29
N ARG A 1116 0.00 -13.09 -62.00
CA ARG A 1116 -1.10 -12.23 -61.50
C ARG A 1116 -0.56 -10.87 -61.08
N ARG A 1117 -1.28 -9.80 -61.39
CA ARG A 1117 -0.96 -8.43 -60.94
C ARG A 1117 -2.23 -7.71 -60.55
N THR A 1118 -2.24 -7.03 -59.40
CA THR A 1118 -3.35 -6.18 -58.96
C THR A 1118 -2.83 -4.80 -58.69
N VAL A 1119 -3.29 -3.81 -59.45
CA VAL A 1119 -2.97 -2.39 -59.31
C VAL A 1119 -4.23 -1.68 -58.81
N VAL A 1120 -4.11 -0.86 -57.77
CA VAL A 1120 -5.15 0.04 -57.28
C VAL A 1120 -4.59 1.44 -57.35
N VAL A 1121 -5.30 2.36 -57.97
CA VAL A 1121 -4.98 3.79 -58.03
C VAL A 1121 -6.23 4.56 -57.61
N ALA A 1122 -6.25 5.09 -56.39
CA ALA A 1122 -7.39 5.70 -55.73
C ALA A 1122 -8.63 4.77 -55.78
N ASN A 1123 -9.66 5.17 -56.52
CA ASN A 1123 -10.89 4.42 -56.73
C ASN A 1123 -10.82 3.43 -57.92
N VAL A 1124 -9.71 3.37 -58.65
CA VAL A 1124 -9.51 2.48 -59.79
C VAL A 1124 -8.80 1.20 -59.35
N LEU A 1125 -9.37 0.03 -59.63
CA LEU A 1125 -8.78 -1.28 -59.38
C LEU A 1125 -8.62 -2.02 -60.71
N TYR A 1126 -7.39 -2.36 -61.07
CA TYR A 1126 -7.06 -3.23 -62.20
C TYR A 1126 -6.43 -4.53 -61.71
N ARG A 1127 -6.99 -5.67 -62.10
CA ARG A 1127 -6.47 -7.00 -61.75
C ARG A 1127 -6.26 -7.84 -63.00
N LYS A 1128 -5.00 -8.13 -63.33
CA LYS A 1128 -4.61 -9.14 -64.31
C LYS A 1128 -4.65 -10.53 -63.65
N LEU A 1129 -5.41 -11.44 -64.24
CA LEU A 1129 -5.58 -12.81 -63.75
C LEU A 1129 -4.48 -13.72 -64.32
N ALA A 1130 -4.41 -14.98 -63.86
CA ALA A 1130 -3.31 -15.88 -64.23
C ALA A 1130 -3.37 -16.36 -65.70
N THR A 1131 -4.58 -16.44 -66.27
CA THR A 1131 -4.79 -16.89 -67.64
C THR A 1131 -4.50 -15.74 -68.62
N PRO A 1132 -3.76 -15.97 -69.72
CA PRO A 1132 -3.52 -14.95 -70.74
C PRO A 1132 -4.83 -14.32 -71.22
N GLY A 1133 -4.84 -12.99 -71.41
CA GLY A 1133 -6.02 -12.25 -71.87
C GLY A 1133 -7.15 -12.04 -70.84
N THR A 1134 -7.01 -12.51 -69.60
CA THR A 1134 -8.04 -12.35 -68.55
C THR A 1134 -7.71 -11.21 -67.57
N TYR A 1135 -8.69 -10.34 -67.30
CA TYR A 1135 -8.53 -9.15 -66.46
C TYR A 1135 -9.84 -8.76 -65.75
N ASP A 1136 -9.74 -7.93 -64.72
CA ASP A 1136 -10.86 -7.37 -63.95
C ASP A 1136 -10.52 -5.93 -63.59
N PHE A 1137 -11.11 -4.97 -64.31
CA PHE A 1137 -10.93 -3.53 -64.19
C PHE A 1137 -12.16 -2.90 -63.54
N HIS A 1138 -11.97 -1.99 -62.59
CA HIS A 1138 -13.04 -1.30 -61.86
C HIS A 1138 -12.67 0.16 -61.68
N VAL A 1139 -13.64 1.04 -61.82
CA VAL A 1139 -13.64 2.41 -61.27
C VAL A 1139 -14.73 2.40 -60.21
N ILE A 1140 -14.39 2.22 -58.94
CA ILE A 1140 -15.36 1.95 -57.87
C ILE A 1140 -16.07 3.26 -57.45
N PRO A 1141 -17.41 3.25 -57.27
CA PRO A 1141 -18.37 2.20 -57.64
C PRO A 1141 -18.89 2.30 -59.08
N LEU A 1142 -18.44 3.28 -59.88
CA LEU A 1142 -19.00 3.66 -61.17
C LEU A 1142 -19.01 2.57 -62.25
N LEU A 1143 -17.91 1.86 -62.48
CA LEU A 1143 -17.72 0.95 -63.61
C LEU A 1143 -16.94 -0.30 -63.21
N ARG A 1144 -17.26 -1.44 -63.80
CA ARG A 1144 -16.48 -2.67 -63.77
C ARG A 1144 -16.50 -3.33 -65.15
N VAL A 1145 -15.32 -3.62 -65.69
CA VAL A 1145 -15.10 -4.38 -66.93
C VAL A 1145 -14.25 -5.60 -66.58
N ALA A 1146 -14.77 -6.81 -66.77
CA ALA A 1146 -14.05 -8.03 -66.42
C ALA A 1146 -14.14 -9.08 -67.52
N ARG A 1147 -13.00 -9.68 -67.84
CA ARG A 1147 -12.84 -10.85 -68.70
C ARG A 1147 -12.27 -11.98 -67.87
N LYS A 1148 -13.15 -12.81 -67.29
CA LYS A 1148 -12.77 -13.88 -66.35
C LYS A 1148 -12.21 -15.13 -67.04
N ARG A 1149 -12.63 -15.38 -68.28
CA ARG A 1149 -12.16 -16.45 -69.17
C ARG A 1149 -11.96 -15.87 -70.57
N PRO A 1150 -11.10 -16.46 -71.41
CA PRO A 1150 -11.04 -16.10 -72.83
C PRO A 1150 -12.45 -16.18 -73.45
N GLY A 1151 -12.88 -15.13 -74.16
CA GLY A 1151 -14.22 -15.03 -74.76
C GLY A 1151 -15.35 -14.44 -73.87
N ASP A 1152 -15.21 -14.45 -72.54
CA ASP A 1152 -16.22 -13.88 -71.63
C ASP A 1152 -16.08 -12.36 -71.50
N LEU A 1153 -17.20 -11.65 -71.32
CA LEU A 1153 -17.19 -10.20 -71.06
C LEU A 1153 -18.22 -9.85 -70.00
N LYS A 1154 -17.82 -9.09 -69.00
CA LYS A 1154 -18.70 -8.55 -67.97
C LYS A 1154 -18.52 -7.04 -67.87
N LEU A 1155 -19.60 -6.30 -68.07
CA LEU A 1155 -19.72 -4.86 -67.86
C LEU A 1155 -20.70 -4.64 -66.71
N ALA A 1156 -20.38 -3.76 -65.77
CA ALA A 1156 -21.28 -3.40 -64.68
C ALA A 1156 -21.09 -1.93 -64.30
N PHE A 1157 -22.18 -1.19 -64.12
CA PHE A 1157 -22.22 0.22 -63.78
C PHE A 1157 -22.86 0.44 -62.40
N LEU A 1158 -22.46 1.51 -61.70
CA LEU A 1158 -23.02 1.96 -60.42
C LEU A 1158 -23.14 0.81 -59.38
N GLY A 1159 -22.03 0.14 -59.10
CA GLY A 1159 -21.98 -0.98 -58.15
C GLY A 1159 -22.59 -2.27 -58.68
N GLY A 1160 -22.90 -2.33 -59.99
CA GLY A 1160 -23.59 -3.44 -60.63
C GLY A 1160 -25.11 -3.32 -60.64
N MET A 1161 -25.62 -2.11 -60.43
CA MET A 1161 -27.03 -1.77 -60.60
C MET A 1161 -27.47 -2.00 -62.06
N PHE A 1162 -26.62 -1.63 -63.02
CA PHE A 1162 -26.79 -1.95 -64.44
C PHE A 1162 -25.60 -2.77 -64.93
N GLY A 1163 -25.79 -3.65 -65.92
CA GLY A 1163 -24.65 -4.38 -66.47
C GLY A 1163 -25.00 -5.40 -67.54
N TYR A 1164 -23.97 -5.93 -68.17
CA TYR A 1164 -24.06 -6.97 -69.18
C TYR A 1164 -23.03 -8.05 -68.85
N GLU A 1165 -23.41 -9.32 -68.89
CA GLU A 1165 -22.53 -10.45 -68.59
C GLU A 1165 -22.71 -11.53 -69.66
N ARG A 1166 -21.66 -11.77 -70.43
CA ARG A 1166 -21.52 -12.86 -71.39
C ARG A 1166 -20.59 -13.93 -70.80
N ILE A 1167 -21.13 -15.13 -70.63
CA ILE A 1167 -20.40 -16.33 -70.18
C ILE A 1167 -20.60 -17.41 -71.25
N GLY A 1168 -19.60 -17.61 -72.10
CA GLY A 1168 -19.71 -18.49 -73.28
C GLY A 1168 -20.80 -18.02 -74.26
N ARG A 1169 -21.76 -18.91 -74.57
CA ARG A 1169 -22.96 -18.60 -75.38
C ARG A 1169 -24.04 -17.86 -74.60
N ASN A 1170 -24.03 -17.92 -73.26
CA ASN A 1170 -25.06 -17.33 -72.43
C ASN A 1170 -24.84 -15.82 -72.21
N ARG A 1171 -25.89 -15.03 -72.43
CA ARG A 1171 -25.89 -13.57 -72.23
C ARG A 1171 -26.89 -13.20 -71.15
N ARG A 1172 -26.53 -12.26 -70.27
CA ARG A 1172 -27.41 -11.75 -69.21
C ARG A 1172 -27.28 -10.23 -69.15
N LEU A 1173 -28.40 -9.53 -69.15
CA LEU A 1173 -28.47 -8.12 -68.80
C LEU A 1173 -28.76 -8.00 -67.30
N LYS A 1174 -28.25 -6.98 -66.62
CA LYS A 1174 -28.58 -6.64 -65.25
C LYS A 1174 -29.23 -5.27 -65.22
N LEU A 1175 -30.42 -5.20 -64.63
CA LEU A 1175 -31.17 -3.96 -64.41
C LEU A 1175 -31.59 -3.92 -62.95
N LEU A 1176 -31.27 -2.83 -62.24
CA LEU A 1176 -31.53 -2.68 -60.81
C LEU A 1176 -31.09 -3.92 -59.98
N PHE A 1177 -29.90 -4.44 -60.28
CA PHE A 1177 -29.30 -5.65 -59.69
C PHE A 1177 -29.95 -7.00 -60.07
N ILE A 1178 -31.05 -6.99 -60.83
CA ILE A 1178 -31.78 -8.18 -61.26
C ILE A 1178 -31.19 -8.68 -62.59
N PRO A 1179 -30.70 -9.94 -62.67
CA PRO A 1179 -30.20 -10.52 -63.91
C PRO A 1179 -31.35 -11.03 -64.78
N VAL A 1180 -31.47 -10.47 -65.99
CA VAL A 1180 -32.40 -10.90 -67.04
C VAL A 1180 -31.63 -11.70 -68.08
N PRO A 1181 -31.96 -12.99 -68.33
CA PRO A 1181 -31.32 -13.77 -69.38
C PRO A 1181 -31.70 -13.22 -70.76
N LEU A 1182 -30.73 -13.13 -71.66
CA LEU A 1182 -30.92 -12.81 -73.07
C LEU A 1182 -30.80 -14.09 -73.89
N LYS A 1183 -31.38 -14.12 -75.09
CA LYS A 1183 -31.22 -15.26 -76.01
C LYS A 1183 -29.72 -15.59 -76.19
N PRO A 1184 -29.30 -16.85 -76.09
CA PRO A 1184 -27.90 -17.23 -76.31
C PRO A 1184 -27.45 -16.86 -77.74
N LEU A 1185 -26.14 -16.61 -77.91
CA LEU A 1185 -25.49 -16.43 -79.23
C LEU A 1185 -25.19 -17.77 -79.89
#